data_AF-A0A1D6PPM1-F1
#
_entry.id   AF-A0A1D6PPM1-F1
#
_cell.length_a   1.000
_cell.length_b   1.000
_cell.length_c   1.000
_cell.angle_alpha   90.00
_cell.angle_beta   90.00
_cell.angle_gamma   90.00
#
_symmetry.space_group_name_H-M   'P 1'
#
loop_
_entity.id
_entity.type
_entity.pdbx_description
1 polymer ?
#
loop_
_entity_poly.entity_id
_entity_poly.type
_entity_poly.pdbx_seq_one_letter_code
_entity_poly.pdbx_strand_id
1 'polypeptide(L)'
;MHFPDVIQQFERTCRNASESIRSAATGKLRVVEEKLMQQNAQLLLDEAASWSLLWHIYGKEHEELSGELLVPPITSHQEACRFVAADITAQLCLRIILWLEGLASEALDLEKKVRGPHVGSYLPSSGVWHRTQRYLKRNNADSTIVKHVDFDAPTREGAQLLPDDKKQDELLLEDIWTLLRAGRLEEASDLCRSAGQAWRVATLCPFGGINMFPSLNALHKNGKYRTLQAMELESGVGRQWRLWKWASYCASEKIAEQDGGRYEMAVYALQCSNLKRVLPICTDWESACWAMARSWLDVQVDLELSQYQTSRPEKQLDDDMNGAQSSVGPESWPYHVLDQQPHDLTALLQKLHSSDLVHETVSRACREQHRQIQMNLMSGNISHLLDLLWSWLSPAEENHNNTARPLDDPEMIRFGAHIVLVLRHLFSDGMDDELDEKLVTVGDLIINMYVRYLFSEDQEELVGIYASQLQHDLCITLFVEMMELRLNSSLHTMYKLFLSAVEYLPFSSDNVSKACFEEIIERVLSRSRQTKPTKYDGDFSDVAHQHHLQSLQKAMVIQWLCFTPPSSIPDFQMISWKLLIRALTHSNTLFREFSLISMRRVPELPAGPHKLLAILAEPLKQKENLISREDPEVSDNLPEFEDWHEYYSLDATYRSWLKIEMMNAAVSPEMLSAEEKGQAVAAAKETLNLACSLLRRDGRPWLYAVESSPFESPDVIFLELHASAMLCLPSGECMLPDATSCTALTSALYSTVSEDDVLHRLLKVDVQVSSRDPCCIEVALRCLAAEGDGYGLHEANDGGLLAAVMAAGFKGELSRFQPGVSMAISRLDAWYSDRSGSVESTAAYIIRGLCRRCCLPETILRSMQACIALSAAGDDLDYSLDKCDELVELVGSAESGMMHLFSQQQLQEFLIFEREYLICTMEFEEDRLPCDG
;
A
#
# COMPACT_ATOMS: atom_id res chain seq x y z
N MET A 1 -18.38 -6.74 12.51
CA MET A 1 -18.58 -5.43 13.15
C MET A 1 -19.48 -4.63 12.23
N HIS A 2 -20.54 -3.99 12.73
CA HIS A 2 -21.34 -3.14 11.84
C HIS A 2 -20.52 -1.91 11.46
N PHE A 3 -20.66 -1.43 10.23
CA PHE A 3 -19.83 -0.34 9.71
C PHE A 3 -19.85 0.94 10.58
N PRO A 4 -21.00 1.38 11.14
CA PRO A 4 -21.01 2.51 12.09
C PRO A 4 -20.12 2.30 13.32
N ASP A 5 -19.96 1.07 13.80
CA ASP A 5 -19.10 0.76 14.95
C ASP A 5 -17.62 0.97 14.60
N VAL A 6 -17.22 0.72 13.35
CA VAL A 6 -15.85 0.93 12.87
C VAL A 6 -15.50 2.42 12.87
N ILE A 7 -16.41 3.28 12.38
CA ILE A 7 -16.23 4.74 12.42
C ILE A 7 -16.10 5.23 13.86
N GLN A 8 -16.95 4.73 14.78
CA GLN A 8 -16.82 5.06 16.21
C GLN A 8 -15.50 4.55 16.80
N GLN A 9 -14.99 3.41 16.34
CA GLN A 9 -13.70 2.90 16.81
C GLN A 9 -12.54 3.81 16.35
N PHE A 10 -12.56 4.33 15.12
CA PHE A 10 -11.57 5.31 14.66
C PHE A 10 -11.63 6.58 15.51
N GLU A 11 -12.82 7.13 15.74
CA GLU A 11 -13.05 8.30 16.59
C GLU A 11 -12.46 8.09 18.00
N ARG A 12 -12.84 7.00 18.67
CA ARG A 12 -12.37 6.69 20.03
C ARG A 12 -10.86 6.48 20.07
N THR A 13 -10.29 5.83 19.06
CA THR A 13 -8.84 5.57 19.01
C THR A 13 -8.06 6.87 18.90
N CYS A 14 -8.46 7.78 18.01
CA CYS A 14 -7.82 9.09 17.84
C CYS A 14 -7.96 9.94 19.12
N ARG A 15 -9.15 9.97 19.72
CA ARG A 15 -9.38 10.71 20.98
C ARG A 15 -8.54 10.17 22.14
N ASN A 16 -8.54 8.86 22.34
CA ASN A 16 -7.75 8.23 23.42
C ASN A 16 -6.26 8.47 23.22
N ALA A 17 -5.76 8.42 21.98
CA ALA A 17 -4.38 8.74 21.66
C ALA A 17 -4.04 10.20 21.99
N SER A 18 -4.92 11.15 21.62
CA SER A 18 -4.77 12.56 22.01
C SER A 18 -4.72 12.76 23.52
N GLU A 19 -5.68 12.19 24.25
CA GLU A 19 -5.72 12.30 25.72
C GLU A 19 -4.45 11.75 26.37
N SER A 20 -3.97 10.61 25.87
CA SER A 20 -2.71 9.99 26.32
C SER A 20 -1.52 10.93 26.09
N ILE A 21 -1.37 11.50 24.89
CA ILE A 21 -0.29 12.43 24.55
C ILE A 21 -0.36 13.70 25.42
N ARG A 22 -1.55 14.29 25.62
CA ARG A 22 -1.73 15.48 26.48
C ARG A 22 -1.36 15.19 27.92
N SER A 23 -1.70 14.00 28.43
CA SER A 23 -1.33 13.60 29.79
C SER A 23 0.19 13.46 29.94
N ALA A 24 0.86 12.86 28.94
CA ALA A 24 2.30 12.66 28.92
C ALA A 24 3.11 13.96 28.79
N ALA A 25 2.55 14.96 28.10
CA ALA A 25 3.20 16.25 27.88
C ALA A 25 3.35 17.10 29.16
N THR A 26 2.63 16.79 30.24
CA THR A 26 2.63 17.63 31.46
C THR A 26 3.91 17.52 32.29
N GLY A 27 4.72 18.59 32.29
CA GLY A 27 5.71 18.90 33.33
C GLY A 27 7.03 18.12 33.34
N LYS A 28 7.33 17.30 32.31
CA LYS A 28 8.56 16.48 32.25
C LYS A 28 9.44 16.69 31.01
N LEU A 29 9.00 17.49 30.04
CA LEU A 29 9.68 17.67 28.73
C LEU A 29 10.20 19.09 28.53
N ARG A 30 11.05 19.29 27.51
CA ARG A 30 11.45 20.64 27.09
C ARG A 30 10.25 21.37 26.48
N VAL A 31 10.17 22.69 26.63
CA VAL A 31 9.05 23.52 26.13
C VAL A 31 8.74 23.30 24.65
N VAL A 32 9.75 23.06 23.81
CA VAL A 32 9.56 22.78 22.37
C VAL A 32 8.92 21.42 22.14
N GLU A 33 9.35 20.38 22.86
CA GLU A 33 8.79 19.03 22.78
C GLU A 33 7.36 19.00 23.30
N GLU A 34 7.10 19.69 24.41
CA GLU A 34 5.75 19.85 24.96
C GLU A 34 4.81 20.55 23.96
N LYS A 35 5.28 21.61 23.30
CA LYS A 35 4.49 22.31 22.28
C LYS A 35 4.19 21.42 21.07
N LEU A 36 5.16 20.64 20.60
CA LEU A 36 4.96 19.69 19.49
C LEU A 36 3.96 18.59 19.87
N MET A 37 4.09 18.00 21.07
CA MET A 37 3.14 17.01 21.55
C MET A 37 1.72 17.58 21.69
N GLN A 38 1.57 18.82 22.16
CA GLN A 38 0.28 19.49 22.21
C GLN A 38 -0.31 19.72 20.82
N GLN A 39 0.52 20.03 19.83
CA GLN A 39 0.09 20.17 18.43
C GLN A 39 -0.40 18.83 17.86
N ASN A 40 0.38 17.74 18.00
CA ASN A 40 -0.04 16.42 17.53
C ASN A 40 -1.31 15.92 18.23
N ALA A 41 -1.42 16.17 19.54
CA ALA A 41 -2.64 15.83 20.27
C ALA A 41 -3.86 16.61 19.76
N GLN A 42 -3.68 17.87 19.34
CA GLN A 42 -4.77 18.64 18.75
C GLN A 42 -5.17 18.08 17.38
N LEU A 43 -4.20 17.73 16.51
CA LEU A 43 -4.48 17.12 15.21
C LEU A 43 -5.30 15.83 15.35
N LEU A 44 -4.94 14.95 16.29
CA LEU A 44 -5.70 13.73 16.57
C LEU A 44 -7.13 14.01 17.10
N LEU A 45 -7.36 15.12 17.82
CA LEU A 45 -8.72 15.53 18.22
C LEU A 45 -9.52 16.03 17.02
N ASP A 46 -8.88 16.80 16.14
CA ASP A 46 -9.54 17.30 14.93
C ASP A 46 -9.88 16.14 13.98
N GLU A 47 -9.02 15.12 13.91
CA GLU A 47 -9.31 13.86 13.22
C GLU A 47 -10.48 13.11 13.88
N ALA A 48 -10.48 12.96 15.20
CA ALA A 48 -11.59 12.34 15.92
C ALA A 48 -12.92 13.07 15.65
N ALA A 49 -12.89 14.41 15.58
CA ALA A 49 -14.04 15.22 15.22
C ALA A 49 -14.54 14.93 13.80
N SER A 50 -13.64 14.72 12.82
CA SER A 50 -14.00 14.32 11.46
C SER A 50 -14.62 12.92 11.40
N TRP A 51 -14.11 11.95 12.16
CA TRP A 51 -14.73 10.62 12.27
C TRP A 51 -16.11 10.69 12.94
N SER A 52 -16.24 11.49 14.00
CA SER A 52 -17.51 11.75 14.67
C SER A 52 -18.54 12.37 13.72
N LEU A 53 -18.13 13.31 12.87
CA LEU A 53 -19.00 13.91 11.85
C LEU A 53 -19.54 12.85 10.87
N LEU A 54 -18.67 12.00 10.33
CA LEU A 54 -19.07 10.91 9.44
C LEU A 54 -20.08 9.98 10.09
N TRP A 55 -19.89 9.67 11.38
CA TRP A 55 -20.85 8.88 12.13
C TRP A 55 -22.22 9.58 12.24
N HIS A 56 -22.25 10.89 12.49
CA HIS A 56 -23.50 11.64 12.56
C HIS A 56 -24.20 11.75 11.21
N ILE A 57 -23.46 11.94 10.11
CA ILE A 57 -24.02 12.07 8.76
C ILE A 57 -24.47 10.71 8.21
N TYR A 58 -23.61 9.70 8.24
CA TYR A 58 -23.84 8.42 7.56
C TYR A 58 -24.01 7.22 8.49
N GLY A 59 -23.38 7.24 9.67
CA GLY A 59 -23.39 6.11 10.61
C GLY A 59 -24.68 5.96 11.44
N LYS A 60 -25.40 7.06 11.68
CA LYS A 60 -26.65 7.05 12.43
C LYS A 60 -27.81 6.64 11.53
N GLU A 61 -28.49 5.55 11.89
CA GLU A 61 -29.71 5.09 11.22
C GLU A 61 -30.73 6.22 11.11
N HIS A 62 -31.40 6.28 9.96
CA HIS A 62 -32.48 7.23 9.75
C HIS A 62 -33.66 6.84 10.66
N GLU A 63 -33.81 7.54 11.77
CA GLU A 63 -34.97 7.36 12.66
C GLU A 63 -36.24 7.75 11.89
N GLU A 64 -37.11 6.78 11.59
CA GLU A 64 -38.40 7.04 10.94
C GLU A 64 -39.40 7.61 11.95
N LEU A 65 -40.14 8.64 11.53
CA LEU A 65 -41.21 9.22 12.34
C LEU A 65 -42.41 8.26 12.39
N SER A 66 -42.60 7.60 13.53
CA SER A 66 -43.81 6.78 13.75
C SER A 66 -45.07 7.66 13.85
N GLY A 67 -46.12 7.27 13.13
CA GLY A 67 -47.42 7.93 13.17
C GLY A 67 -48.07 7.97 14.56
N GLU A 68 -47.68 7.09 15.50
CA GLU A 68 -48.23 7.02 16.86
C GLU A 68 -47.83 8.21 17.76
N LEU A 69 -46.76 8.92 17.39
CA LEU A 69 -46.23 10.10 18.08
C LEU A 69 -46.97 11.38 17.70
N LEU A 70 -47.64 11.37 16.54
CA LEU A 70 -48.38 12.50 16.00
C LEU A 70 -49.83 12.41 16.50
N VAL A 71 -50.22 13.35 17.36
CA VAL A 71 -51.57 13.41 17.94
C VAL A 71 -52.34 14.56 17.29
N PRO A 72 -53.40 14.31 16.50
CA PRO A 72 -54.26 15.37 15.98
C PRO A 72 -55.08 16.03 17.10
N PRO A 73 -55.31 17.36 17.08
CA PRO A 73 -54.75 18.34 16.13
C PRO A 73 -53.26 18.59 16.39
N ILE A 74 -52.47 18.66 15.32
CA ILE A 74 -51.01 18.68 15.41
C ILE A 74 -50.52 20.02 15.98
N THR A 75 -49.61 19.93 16.94
CA THR A 75 -48.95 21.08 17.60
C THR A 75 -47.82 21.65 16.73
N SER A 76 -47.40 22.91 16.93
CA SER A 76 -46.24 23.45 16.20
C SER A 76 -44.98 22.64 16.43
N HIS A 77 -44.75 22.13 17.63
CA HIS A 77 -43.58 21.28 17.90
C HIS A 77 -43.63 19.96 17.11
N GLN A 78 -44.80 19.32 17.02
CA GLN A 78 -44.97 18.10 16.23
C GLN A 78 -44.79 18.35 14.74
N GLU A 79 -45.27 19.48 14.22
CA GLU A 79 -45.09 19.84 12.82
C GLU A 79 -43.62 20.16 12.51
N ALA A 80 -42.94 20.91 13.39
CA ALA A 80 -41.51 21.16 13.27
C ALA A 80 -40.69 19.85 13.25
N CYS A 81 -40.99 18.91 14.16
CA CYS A 81 -40.32 17.60 14.17
C CYS A 81 -40.64 16.78 12.91
N ARG A 82 -41.87 16.88 12.38
CA ARG A 82 -42.24 16.23 11.12
C ARG A 82 -41.45 16.80 9.96
N PHE A 83 -41.38 18.12 9.83
CA PHE A 83 -40.62 18.81 8.79
C PHE A 83 -39.15 18.40 8.82
N VAL A 84 -38.49 18.50 9.98
CA VAL A 84 -37.07 18.14 10.10
C VAL A 84 -36.81 16.65 9.86
N ALA A 85 -37.77 15.76 10.17
CA ALA A 85 -37.66 14.34 9.86
C ALA A 85 -37.87 14.01 8.37
N ALA A 86 -38.55 14.87 7.62
CA ALA A 86 -38.90 14.65 6.21
C ALA A 86 -37.98 15.39 5.23
N ASP A 87 -37.50 16.58 5.58
CA ASP A 87 -36.62 17.37 4.72
C ASP A 87 -35.15 16.97 4.91
N ILE A 88 -34.51 16.55 3.83
CA ILE A 88 -33.13 16.03 3.84
C ILE A 88 -32.14 17.11 4.32
N THR A 89 -32.35 18.38 3.93
CA THR A 89 -31.44 19.48 4.28
C THR A 89 -31.58 19.86 5.75
N ALA A 90 -32.81 19.94 6.25
CA ALA A 90 -33.11 20.19 7.65
C ALA A 90 -32.57 19.05 8.53
N GLN A 91 -32.71 17.81 8.09
CA GLN A 91 -32.17 16.64 8.80
C GLN A 91 -30.64 16.64 8.84
N LEU A 92 -29.98 16.95 7.72
CA LEU A 92 -28.52 17.11 7.66
C LEU A 92 -28.05 18.20 8.62
N CYS A 93 -28.73 19.36 8.62
CA CYS A 93 -28.42 20.46 9.53
C CYS A 93 -28.62 20.07 11.00
N LEU A 94 -29.69 19.34 11.33
CA LEU A 94 -29.90 18.76 12.65
C LEU A 94 -28.74 17.85 13.06
N ARG A 95 -28.28 16.96 12.17
CA ARG A 95 -27.14 16.06 12.43
C ARG A 95 -25.84 16.84 12.71
N ILE A 96 -25.59 17.91 11.96
CA ILE A 96 -24.45 18.81 12.18
C ILE A 96 -24.54 19.50 13.54
N ILE A 97 -25.71 20.01 13.93
CA ILE A 97 -25.91 20.65 15.24
C ILE A 97 -25.64 19.65 16.36
N LEU A 98 -26.21 18.44 16.28
CA LEU A 98 -26.02 17.40 17.29
C LEU A 98 -24.56 16.97 17.41
N TRP A 99 -23.84 16.90 16.28
CA TRP A 99 -22.40 16.63 16.26
C TRP A 99 -21.62 17.70 17.03
N LEU A 100 -21.85 18.98 16.71
CA LEU A 100 -21.16 20.11 17.36
C LEU A 100 -21.49 20.22 18.86
N GLU A 101 -22.76 20.02 19.23
CA GLU A 101 -23.19 19.97 20.64
C GLU A 101 -22.54 18.77 21.35
N GLY A 102 -22.42 17.64 20.68
CA GLY A 102 -21.72 16.44 21.18
C GLY A 102 -20.24 16.70 21.46
N LEU A 103 -19.51 17.29 20.50
CA LEU A 103 -18.11 17.67 20.68
C LEU A 103 -17.92 18.62 21.87
N ALA A 104 -18.76 19.65 21.97
CA ALA A 104 -18.72 20.59 23.08
C ALA A 104 -19.03 19.91 24.43
N SER A 105 -20.03 19.03 24.48
CA SER A 105 -20.39 18.29 25.69
C SER A 105 -19.25 17.38 26.17
N GLU A 106 -18.62 16.65 25.26
CA GLU A 106 -17.48 15.78 25.56
C GLU A 106 -16.27 16.57 26.05
N ALA A 107 -16.01 17.75 25.48
CA ALA A 107 -14.95 18.64 25.95
C ALA A 107 -15.18 19.09 27.40
N LEU A 108 -16.43 19.41 27.76
CA LEU A 108 -16.80 19.77 29.14
C LEU A 108 -16.67 18.60 30.12
N ASP A 109 -16.99 17.39 29.68
CA ASP A 109 -16.82 16.19 30.49
C ASP A 109 -15.34 15.84 30.70
N LEU A 110 -14.49 16.08 29.71
CA LEU A 110 -13.05 15.95 29.83
C LEU A 110 -12.48 17.01 30.79
N GLU A 111 -12.87 18.28 30.65
CA GLU A 111 -12.46 19.33 31.58
C GLU A 111 -12.90 19.01 33.02
N LYS A 112 -14.11 18.49 33.19
CA LYS A 112 -14.61 18.02 34.48
C LYS A 112 -13.72 16.97 35.14
N LYS A 113 -13.20 16.03 34.35
CA LYS A 113 -12.28 14.97 34.82
C LYS A 113 -10.91 15.52 35.21
N VAL A 114 -10.37 16.49 34.44
CA VAL A 114 -8.99 16.96 34.59
C VAL A 114 -8.86 18.13 35.57
N ARG A 115 -9.76 19.13 35.50
CA ARG A 115 -9.66 20.41 36.23
C ARG A 115 -10.74 20.58 37.31
N GLY A 116 -11.74 19.71 37.36
CA GLY A 116 -12.91 19.88 38.23
C GLY A 116 -14.04 20.64 37.54
N PRO A 117 -14.99 21.26 38.27
CA PRO A 117 -16.19 21.85 37.67
C PRO A 117 -15.91 22.79 36.50
N HIS A 118 -16.58 22.57 35.36
CA HIS A 118 -16.48 23.39 34.15
C HIS A 118 -17.43 24.61 34.15
N VAL A 119 -18.24 24.78 35.20
CA VAL A 119 -19.04 25.96 35.47
C VAL A 119 -18.81 26.44 36.90
N GLY A 120 -19.04 27.73 37.13
CA GLY A 120 -18.93 28.37 38.44
C GLY A 120 -19.99 27.90 39.45
N SER A 121 -19.75 28.23 40.73
CA SER A 121 -20.72 28.04 41.81
C SER A 121 -21.34 29.38 42.17
N TYR A 122 -22.66 29.50 41.98
CA TYR A 122 -23.39 30.74 42.20
C TYR A 122 -24.33 30.60 43.40
N LEU A 123 -24.31 31.60 44.28
CA LEU A 123 -25.17 31.62 45.46
C LEU A 123 -26.58 32.10 45.08
N PRO A 124 -27.64 31.67 45.78
CA PRO A 124 -28.99 32.19 45.56
C PRO A 124 -29.11 33.72 45.73
N SER A 125 -28.19 34.34 46.49
CA SER A 125 -28.13 35.79 46.66
C SER A 125 -27.71 36.57 45.41
N SER A 126 -27.21 35.88 44.38
CA SER A 126 -26.81 36.48 43.10
C SER A 126 -28.02 37.03 42.35
N GLY A 127 -29.15 36.31 42.38
CA GLY A 127 -30.39 36.73 41.72
C GLY A 127 -31.08 37.96 42.31
N VAL A 128 -30.61 38.47 43.45
CA VAL A 128 -31.13 39.71 44.08
C VAL A 128 -30.12 40.85 43.94
N TRP A 129 -29.05 40.69 43.16
CA TRP A 129 -27.95 41.66 43.01
C TRP A 129 -27.56 42.28 44.35
N HIS A 130 -27.18 41.41 45.28
CA HIS A 130 -27.16 41.74 46.71
C HIS A 130 -26.29 42.96 47.06
N ARG A 131 -25.23 43.27 46.28
CA ARG A 131 -24.42 44.48 46.50
C ARG A 131 -25.17 45.72 46.04
N THR A 132 -25.80 45.67 44.88
CA THR A 132 -26.67 46.73 44.32
C THR A 132 -27.87 46.97 45.23
N GLN A 133 -28.51 45.91 45.74
CA GLN A 133 -29.59 46.02 46.72
C GLN A 133 -29.12 46.71 48.01
N ARG A 134 -27.93 46.35 48.54
CA ARG A 134 -27.36 47.00 49.73
C ARG A 134 -27.00 48.47 49.47
N TYR A 135 -26.53 48.79 48.27
CA TYR A 135 -26.22 50.14 47.84
C TYR A 135 -27.48 51.01 47.80
N LEU A 136 -28.57 50.50 47.24
CA LEU A 136 -29.86 51.20 47.18
C LEU A 136 -30.48 51.42 48.56
N LYS A 137 -30.37 50.43 49.46
CA LYS A 137 -30.82 50.58 50.86
C LYS A 137 -30.09 51.69 51.64
N ARG A 138 -28.93 52.15 51.16
CA ARG A 138 -28.16 53.25 51.78
C ARG A 138 -28.57 54.64 51.26
N ASN A 139 -29.58 54.74 50.38
CA ASN A 139 -30.03 55.98 49.75
C ASN A 139 -28.91 56.75 49.03
N ASN A 140 -27.94 56.04 48.45
CA ASN A 140 -26.91 56.64 47.63
C ASN A 140 -27.51 57.08 46.28
N ALA A 141 -27.30 58.35 45.90
CA ALA A 141 -27.84 58.91 44.67
C ALA A 141 -26.77 58.90 43.57
N ASP A 142 -26.74 57.84 42.77
CA ASP A 142 -25.98 57.80 41.52
C ASP A 142 -26.95 57.54 40.38
N SER A 143 -27.04 58.46 39.42
CA SER A 143 -27.93 58.34 38.26
C SER A 143 -27.51 57.25 37.28
N THR A 144 -26.31 56.69 37.42
CA THR A 144 -25.78 55.62 36.56
C THR A 144 -26.13 54.22 37.07
N ILE A 145 -26.60 54.09 38.31
CA ILE A 145 -26.97 52.82 38.94
C ILE A 145 -28.49 52.65 38.96
N VAL A 146 -28.97 51.43 38.71
CA VAL A 146 -30.40 51.08 38.76
C VAL A 146 -31.04 51.42 40.09
N LYS A 147 -32.31 51.85 40.07
CA LYS A 147 -33.12 52.20 41.26
C LYS A 147 -33.96 51.04 41.76
N HIS A 148 -34.26 50.07 40.88
CA HIS A 148 -34.99 48.86 41.20
C HIS A 148 -34.11 47.61 40.97
N VAL A 149 -34.51 46.49 41.57
CA VAL A 149 -33.73 45.23 41.62
C VAL A 149 -34.53 44.07 41.00
N ASP A 150 -35.48 44.40 40.14
CA ASP A 150 -36.16 43.46 39.25
C ASP A 150 -35.36 43.24 37.97
N PHE A 151 -35.57 42.09 37.32
CA PHE A 151 -34.68 41.59 36.26
C PHE A 151 -34.59 42.51 35.03
N ASP A 152 -35.62 43.30 34.73
CA ASP A 152 -35.65 44.25 33.62
C ASP A 152 -35.20 45.67 34.02
N ALA A 153 -34.85 45.91 35.29
CA ALA A 153 -34.43 47.23 35.77
C ALA A 153 -33.25 47.82 34.97
N PRO A 154 -32.18 47.07 34.64
CA PRO A 154 -31.08 47.60 33.84
C PRO A 154 -31.54 48.11 32.47
N THR A 155 -32.38 47.34 31.77
CA THR A 155 -32.83 47.69 30.42
C THR A 155 -33.94 48.74 30.41
N ARG A 156 -34.83 48.72 31.41
CA ARG A 156 -35.94 49.68 31.57
C ARG A 156 -35.44 51.06 31.97
N GLU A 157 -34.44 51.13 32.85
CA GLU A 157 -33.91 52.39 33.37
C GLU A 157 -32.75 52.93 32.55
N GLY A 158 -32.11 52.11 31.70
CA GLY A 158 -30.91 52.49 30.97
C GLY A 158 -29.73 52.75 31.92
N ALA A 159 -29.66 51.99 33.02
CA ALA A 159 -28.69 52.15 34.10
C ALA A 159 -28.03 50.79 34.43
N GLN A 160 -26.86 50.82 35.07
CA GLN A 160 -26.08 49.60 35.32
C GLN A 160 -26.22 49.10 36.76
N LEU A 161 -25.91 47.82 36.95
CA LEU A 161 -25.67 47.26 38.27
C LEU A 161 -24.32 47.74 38.81
N LEU A 162 -24.09 47.55 40.11
CA LEU A 162 -22.73 47.74 40.63
C LEU A 162 -21.75 46.80 39.91
N PRO A 163 -20.48 47.21 39.69
CA PRO A 163 -19.52 46.47 38.88
C PRO A 163 -19.34 45.00 39.28
N ASP A 164 -19.40 44.70 40.57
CA ASP A 164 -19.26 43.34 41.09
C ASP A 164 -20.46 42.45 40.75
N ASP A 165 -21.69 42.97 40.86
CA ASP A 165 -22.90 42.22 40.51
C ASP A 165 -22.99 42.07 38.98
N LYS A 166 -22.65 43.12 38.21
CA LYS A 166 -22.56 43.06 36.74
C LYS A 166 -21.56 41.99 36.29
N LYS A 167 -20.37 41.96 36.90
CA LYS A 167 -19.34 40.95 36.60
C LYS A 167 -19.79 39.54 36.94
N GLN A 168 -20.48 39.38 38.08
CA GLN A 168 -20.98 38.07 38.50
C GLN A 168 -22.09 37.57 37.56
N ASP A 169 -22.98 38.44 37.11
CA ASP A 169 -24.01 38.09 36.12
C ASP A 169 -23.40 37.72 34.76
N GLU A 170 -22.37 38.45 34.32
CA GLU A 170 -21.66 38.14 33.07
C GLU A 170 -20.99 36.76 33.12
N LEU A 171 -20.35 36.40 34.24
CA LEU A 171 -19.74 35.07 34.44
C LEU A 171 -20.80 33.96 34.43
N LEU A 172 -21.94 34.17 35.11
CA LEU A 172 -23.05 33.22 35.08
C LEU A 172 -23.57 33.00 33.67
N LEU A 173 -23.70 34.07 32.88
CA LEU A 173 -24.17 33.99 31.49
C LEU A 173 -23.15 33.38 30.55
N GLU A 174 -21.85 33.56 30.81
CA GLU A 174 -20.77 32.86 30.12
C GLU A 174 -20.84 31.33 30.34
N ASP A 175 -21.10 30.92 31.59
CA ASP A 175 -21.32 29.50 31.92
C ASP A 175 -22.60 28.95 31.28
N ILE A 176 -23.70 29.72 31.31
CA ILE A 176 -24.95 29.37 30.62
C ILE A 176 -24.70 29.21 29.11
N TRP A 177 -24.02 30.16 28.49
CA TRP A 177 -23.66 30.10 27.07
C TRP A 177 -22.86 28.83 26.75
N THR A 178 -21.89 28.49 27.60
CA THR A 178 -21.07 27.28 27.46
C THR A 178 -21.91 26.01 27.53
N LEU A 179 -22.85 25.92 28.48
CA LEU A 179 -23.76 24.78 28.60
C LEU A 179 -24.76 24.68 27.43
N LEU A 180 -25.25 25.82 26.92
CA LEU A 180 -26.17 25.86 25.78
C LEU A 180 -25.50 25.37 24.49
N ARG A 181 -24.25 25.75 24.24
CA ARG A 181 -23.44 25.25 23.11
C ARG A 181 -23.19 23.74 23.18
N ALA A 182 -23.22 23.16 24.37
CA ALA A 182 -23.07 21.72 24.60
C ALA A 182 -24.40 20.96 24.59
N GLY A 183 -25.53 21.60 24.27
CA GLY A 183 -26.86 20.98 24.33
C GLY A 183 -27.32 20.63 25.76
N ARG A 184 -26.63 21.11 26.80
CA ARG A 184 -26.89 20.80 28.23
C ARG A 184 -27.88 21.79 28.83
N LEU A 185 -29.05 21.92 28.20
CA LEU A 185 -30.10 22.88 28.59
C LEU A 185 -30.59 22.70 30.04
N GLU A 186 -30.69 21.45 30.51
CA GLU A 186 -31.10 21.16 31.89
C GLU A 186 -30.08 21.65 32.91
N GLU A 187 -28.79 21.47 32.65
CA GLU A 187 -27.73 21.97 33.53
C GLU A 187 -27.67 23.50 33.52
N ALA A 188 -27.88 24.14 32.37
CA ALA A 188 -27.99 25.59 32.28
C ALA A 188 -29.19 26.11 33.11
N SER A 189 -30.29 25.38 33.08
CA SER A 189 -31.49 25.69 33.87
C SER A 189 -31.24 25.52 35.36
N ASP A 190 -30.61 24.42 35.79
CA ASP A 190 -30.25 24.19 37.18
C ASP A 190 -29.25 25.23 37.70
N LEU A 191 -28.29 25.65 36.86
CA LEU A 191 -27.37 26.73 37.19
C LEU A 191 -28.11 28.04 37.45
N CYS A 192 -29.05 28.43 36.58
CA CYS A 192 -29.91 29.59 36.79
C CYS A 192 -30.72 29.50 38.10
N ARG A 193 -31.30 28.31 38.41
CA ARG A 193 -32.05 28.09 39.66
C ARG A 193 -31.15 28.24 40.89
N SER A 194 -29.95 27.67 40.85
CA SER A 194 -28.97 27.73 41.94
C SER A 194 -28.51 29.16 42.22
N ALA A 195 -28.38 29.99 41.19
CA ALA A 195 -28.04 31.41 41.28
C ALA A 195 -29.20 32.29 41.81
N GLY A 196 -30.40 31.74 41.98
CA GLY A 196 -31.59 32.50 42.37
C GLY A 196 -32.26 33.27 41.22
N GLN A 197 -31.94 32.93 39.96
CA GLN A 197 -32.42 33.61 38.76
C GLN A 197 -33.40 32.72 37.95
N ALA A 198 -34.45 32.25 38.63
CA ALA A 198 -35.46 31.37 38.02
C ALA A 198 -36.18 31.99 36.80
N TRP A 199 -36.18 33.31 36.68
CA TRP A 199 -36.71 34.03 35.51
C TRP A 199 -35.91 33.74 34.22
N ARG A 200 -34.59 33.52 34.32
CA ARG A 200 -33.76 33.09 33.18
C ARG A 200 -34.13 31.68 32.73
N VAL A 201 -34.48 30.79 33.66
CA VAL A 201 -35.00 29.45 33.31
C VAL A 201 -36.29 29.53 32.49
N ALA A 202 -37.22 30.40 32.91
CA ALA A 202 -38.46 30.62 32.16
C ALA A 202 -38.20 31.16 30.75
N THR A 203 -37.04 31.79 30.54
CA THR A 203 -36.58 32.27 29.23
C THR A 203 -35.88 31.19 28.42
N LEU A 204 -35.02 30.38 29.03
CA LEU A 204 -34.32 29.29 28.34
C LEU A 204 -35.26 28.14 27.95
N CYS A 205 -36.29 27.89 28.75
CA CYS A 205 -37.22 26.79 28.59
C CYS A 205 -38.67 27.31 28.55
N PRO A 206 -39.10 27.91 27.43
CA PRO A 206 -40.46 28.39 27.30
C PRO A 206 -41.47 27.24 27.37
N PHE A 207 -42.74 27.55 27.63
CA PHE A 207 -43.85 26.58 27.66
C PHE A 207 -43.74 25.47 28.73
N GLY A 208 -43.13 25.80 29.87
CA GLY A 208 -43.17 24.92 31.05
C GLY A 208 -42.12 23.82 31.08
N GLY A 209 -40.96 24.05 30.47
CA GLY A 209 -39.83 23.11 30.53
C GLY A 209 -39.80 22.06 29.42
N ILE A 210 -40.61 22.23 28.37
CA ILE A 210 -40.64 21.30 27.25
C ILE A 210 -39.52 21.59 26.28
N ASN A 211 -38.88 20.51 25.82
CA ASN A 211 -37.81 20.63 24.85
C ASN A 211 -38.41 20.90 23.47
N MET A 212 -38.41 22.16 23.05
CA MET A 212 -38.96 22.57 21.76
C MET A 212 -38.01 22.31 20.58
N PHE A 213 -36.81 21.77 20.81
CA PHE A 213 -35.85 21.47 19.75
C PHE A 213 -36.44 20.44 18.76
N PRO A 214 -36.44 20.72 17.44
CA PRO A 214 -37.19 19.95 16.44
C PRO A 214 -36.48 18.62 16.11
N SER A 215 -36.56 17.66 17.04
CA SER A 215 -35.91 16.35 16.93
C SER A 215 -36.83 15.23 17.42
N LEU A 216 -36.67 14.03 16.88
CA LEU A 216 -37.44 12.85 17.29
C LEU A 216 -37.21 12.49 18.77
N ASN A 217 -35.99 12.69 19.27
CA ASN A 217 -35.67 12.50 20.69
C ASN A 217 -36.48 13.45 21.59
N ALA A 218 -36.55 14.74 21.23
CA ALA A 218 -37.37 15.70 21.96
C ALA A 218 -38.86 15.30 21.92
N LEU A 219 -39.37 14.90 20.76
CA LEU A 219 -40.74 14.42 20.60
C LEU A 219 -41.05 13.21 21.50
N HIS A 220 -40.13 12.24 21.57
CA HIS A 220 -40.25 11.08 22.46
C HIS A 220 -40.25 11.47 23.95
N LYS A 221 -39.32 12.33 24.37
CA LYS A 221 -39.18 12.78 25.76
C LYS A 221 -40.38 13.59 26.23
N ASN A 222 -40.90 14.45 25.37
CA ASN A 222 -42.02 15.32 25.69
C ASN A 222 -43.34 14.53 25.85
N GLY A 223 -43.52 13.43 25.12
CA GLY A 223 -44.73 12.62 25.21
C GLY A 223 -46.01 13.38 24.80
N LYS A 224 -47.19 12.88 25.24
CA LYS A 224 -48.51 13.40 24.82
C LYS A 224 -49.03 14.50 25.76
N TYR A 225 -48.49 15.71 25.68
CA TYR A 225 -48.90 16.86 26.50
C TYR A 225 -50.22 17.51 26.02
N ARG A 226 -51.36 16.91 26.40
CA ARG A 226 -52.70 17.42 26.02
C ARG A 226 -52.98 18.85 26.49
N THR A 227 -52.43 19.28 27.62
CA THR A 227 -52.65 20.64 28.14
C THR A 227 -52.05 21.72 27.25
N LEU A 228 -50.86 21.48 26.70
CA LEU A 228 -50.22 22.45 25.81
C LEU A 228 -50.79 22.42 24.41
N GLN A 229 -51.19 21.23 23.95
CA GLN A 229 -51.98 21.09 22.74
C GLN A 229 -53.29 21.90 22.84
N ALA A 230 -53.95 21.92 24.00
CA ALA A 230 -55.13 22.75 24.25
C ALA A 230 -54.79 24.25 24.27
N MET A 231 -53.74 24.66 24.99
CA MET A 231 -53.30 26.07 25.05
C MET A 231 -52.91 26.61 23.67
N GLU A 232 -52.20 25.82 22.87
CA GLU A 232 -51.81 26.19 21.52
C GLU A 232 -53.04 26.28 20.60
N LEU A 233 -53.97 25.32 20.70
CA LEU A 233 -55.21 25.34 19.93
C LEU A 233 -56.07 26.57 20.24
N GLU A 234 -56.16 26.98 21.52
CA GLU A 234 -56.87 28.18 21.95
C GLU A 234 -56.22 29.47 21.45
N SER A 235 -54.88 29.51 21.41
CA SER A 235 -54.12 30.70 21.02
C SER A 235 -53.81 30.81 19.51
N GLY A 236 -54.02 29.73 18.76
CA GLY A 236 -53.56 29.57 17.38
C GLY A 236 -52.18 28.92 17.30
N VAL A 237 -52.04 27.97 16.36
CA VAL A 237 -50.78 27.23 16.08
C VAL A 237 -49.64 28.21 15.83
N GLY A 238 -48.51 28.02 16.52
CA GLY A 238 -47.29 28.81 16.33
C GLY A 238 -47.33 30.24 16.86
N ARG A 239 -48.48 30.76 17.31
CA ARG A 239 -48.61 32.16 17.74
C ARG A 239 -47.78 32.47 18.99
N GLN A 240 -47.85 31.61 20.00
CA GLN A 240 -47.09 31.81 21.24
C GLN A 240 -45.57 31.70 21.01
N TRP A 241 -45.17 30.81 20.10
CA TRP A 241 -43.78 30.67 19.67
C TRP A 241 -43.26 31.95 18.99
N ARG A 242 -44.00 32.50 18.03
CA ARG A 242 -43.65 33.78 17.37
C ARG A 242 -43.56 34.95 18.36
N LEU A 243 -44.49 35.04 19.31
CA LEU A 243 -44.45 36.04 20.39
C LEU A 243 -43.19 35.90 21.26
N TRP A 244 -42.83 34.66 21.60
CA TRP A 244 -41.62 34.35 22.38
C TRP A 244 -40.35 34.77 21.65
N LYS A 245 -40.24 34.40 20.37
CA LYS A 245 -39.13 34.76 19.49
C LYS A 245 -38.99 36.27 19.33
N TRP A 246 -40.12 36.96 19.07
CA TRP A 246 -40.17 38.40 18.95
C TRP A 246 -39.71 39.11 20.23
N ALA A 247 -40.19 38.68 21.40
CA ALA A 247 -39.78 39.24 22.68
C ALA A 247 -38.28 39.06 22.93
N SER A 248 -37.74 37.88 22.59
CA SER A 248 -36.32 37.57 22.71
C SER A 248 -35.47 38.42 21.76
N TYR A 249 -35.95 38.66 20.54
CA TYR A 249 -35.31 39.56 19.58
C TYR A 249 -35.23 40.99 20.11
N CYS A 250 -36.36 41.56 20.56
CA CYS A 250 -36.39 42.89 21.16
C CYS A 250 -35.47 43.00 22.39
N ALA A 251 -35.43 41.96 23.24
CA ALA A 251 -34.52 41.92 24.38
C ALA A 251 -33.06 41.95 23.93
N SER A 252 -32.69 41.12 22.95
CA SER A 252 -31.32 41.06 22.43
C SER A 252 -30.83 42.39 21.85
N GLU A 253 -31.67 43.08 21.06
CA GLU A 253 -31.33 44.37 20.46
C GLU A 253 -31.20 45.45 21.54
N LYS A 254 -32.12 45.49 22.50
CA LYS A 254 -32.11 46.48 23.59
C LYS A 254 -30.91 46.33 24.52
N ILE A 255 -30.51 45.10 24.83
CA ILE A 255 -29.29 44.82 25.62
C ILE A 255 -28.06 45.28 24.84
N ALA A 256 -28.02 45.05 23.52
CA ALA A 256 -26.91 45.47 22.67
C ALA A 256 -26.78 47.00 22.59
N GLU A 257 -27.89 47.73 22.50
CA GLU A 257 -27.90 49.20 22.48
C GLU A 257 -27.32 49.83 23.76
N GLN A 258 -27.45 49.13 24.89
CA GLN A 258 -27.12 49.66 26.22
C GLN A 258 -25.82 49.07 26.82
N ASP A 259 -25.08 48.26 26.06
CA ASP A 259 -23.89 47.53 26.54
C ASP A 259 -24.17 46.74 27.84
N GLY A 260 -25.33 46.08 27.87
CA GLY A 260 -25.86 45.38 29.04
C GLY A 260 -25.09 44.13 29.44
N GLY A 261 -24.41 43.49 28.48
CA GLY A 261 -23.63 42.26 28.66
C GLY A 261 -23.60 41.46 27.37
N ARG A 262 -22.43 40.91 26.99
CA ARG A 262 -22.28 40.24 25.68
C ARG A 262 -22.88 38.83 25.71
N TYR A 263 -22.75 38.10 26.82
CA TYR A 263 -23.36 36.78 26.95
C TYR A 263 -24.87 36.87 27.18
N GLU A 264 -25.36 37.88 27.89
CA GLU A 264 -26.82 38.07 28.03
C GLU A 264 -27.46 38.32 26.67
N MET A 265 -26.91 39.28 25.92
CA MET A 265 -27.33 39.59 24.56
C MET A 265 -27.35 38.33 23.69
N ALA A 266 -26.28 37.54 23.72
CA ALA A 266 -26.16 36.35 22.90
C ALA A 266 -27.12 35.22 23.31
N VAL A 267 -27.38 35.03 24.61
CA VAL A 267 -28.36 34.04 25.10
C VAL A 267 -29.77 34.38 24.60
N TYR A 268 -30.17 35.65 24.65
CA TYR A 268 -31.46 36.09 24.08
C TYR A 268 -31.47 36.01 22.55
N ALA A 269 -30.39 36.42 21.90
CA ALA A 269 -30.26 36.37 20.45
C ALA A 269 -30.31 34.94 19.89
N LEU A 270 -29.76 33.96 20.63
CA LEU A 270 -29.81 32.54 20.29
C LEU A 270 -31.25 32.02 20.31
N GLN A 271 -32.09 32.48 21.24
CA GLN A 271 -33.49 32.07 21.31
C GLN A 271 -34.28 32.51 20.09
N CYS A 272 -33.83 33.54 19.35
CA CYS A 272 -34.52 34.12 18.21
C CYS A 272 -33.68 34.15 16.93
N SER A 273 -32.60 33.37 16.85
CA SER A 273 -31.79 33.25 15.62
C SER A 273 -31.22 34.58 15.09
N ASN A 274 -30.92 35.52 15.99
CA ASN A 274 -30.34 36.84 15.65
C ASN A 274 -28.79 36.74 15.54
N LEU A 275 -28.31 36.22 14.40
CA LEU A 275 -26.89 35.96 14.14
C LEU A 275 -25.99 37.19 14.31
N LYS A 276 -26.49 38.40 13.98
CA LYS A 276 -25.76 39.65 14.17
C LYS A 276 -25.26 39.84 15.61
N ARG A 277 -26.00 39.31 16.59
CA ARG A 277 -25.67 39.41 18.01
C ARG A 277 -24.98 38.17 18.56
N VAL A 278 -25.19 37.00 17.95
CA VAL A 278 -24.56 35.74 18.38
C VAL A 278 -23.13 35.59 17.86
N LEU A 279 -22.89 35.82 16.57
CA LEU A 279 -21.59 35.54 15.93
C LEU A 279 -20.39 36.26 16.57
N PRO A 280 -20.50 37.52 17.06
CA PRO A 280 -19.35 38.20 17.66
C PRO A 280 -18.78 37.53 18.92
N ILE A 281 -19.54 36.66 19.60
CA ILE A 281 -19.05 35.92 20.78
C ILE A 281 -18.54 34.51 20.44
N CYS A 282 -18.69 34.06 19.19
CA CYS A 282 -18.18 32.78 18.71
C CYS A 282 -16.70 32.91 18.31
N THR A 283 -15.79 32.57 19.22
CA THR A 283 -14.34 32.74 19.03
C THR A 283 -13.62 31.55 18.37
N ASP A 284 -14.34 30.45 18.15
CA ASP A 284 -13.85 29.22 17.54
C ASP A 284 -14.81 28.74 16.45
N TRP A 285 -14.28 27.88 15.57
CA TRP A 285 -15.00 27.46 14.37
C TRP A 285 -16.25 26.66 14.70
N GLU A 286 -16.19 25.76 15.69
CA GLU A 286 -17.31 24.95 16.14
C GLU A 286 -18.48 25.83 16.61
N SER A 287 -18.19 26.85 17.42
CA SER A 287 -19.21 27.78 17.93
C SER A 287 -19.87 28.59 16.84
N ALA A 288 -19.09 29.09 15.88
CA ALA A 288 -19.62 29.89 14.77
C ALA A 288 -20.46 29.01 13.82
N CYS A 289 -19.95 27.82 13.49
CA CYS A 289 -20.65 26.85 12.66
C CYS A 289 -21.96 26.40 13.32
N TRP A 290 -21.92 26.06 14.61
CA TRP A 290 -23.09 25.67 15.39
C TRP A 290 -24.13 26.78 15.43
N ALA A 291 -23.71 28.02 15.73
CA ALA A 291 -24.62 29.16 15.79
C ALA A 291 -25.33 29.38 14.45
N MET A 292 -24.60 29.33 13.33
CA MET A 292 -25.18 29.48 11.99
C MET A 292 -26.11 28.32 11.61
N ALA A 293 -25.69 27.07 11.85
CA ALA A 293 -26.49 25.89 11.52
C ALA A 293 -27.79 25.86 12.34
N ARG A 294 -27.67 26.08 13.65
CA ARG A 294 -28.82 26.14 14.57
C ARG A 294 -29.77 27.26 14.22
N SER A 295 -29.25 28.46 13.95
CA SER A 295 -30.06 29.62 13.55
C SER A 295 -30.78 29.37 12.23
N TRP A 296 -30.10 28.77 11.26
CA TRP A 296 -30.71 28.44 9.97
C TRP A 296 -31.85 27.43 10.13
N LEU A 297 -31.61 26.32 10.84
CA LEU A 297 -32.64 25.30 11.07
C LEU A 297 -33.87 25.87 11.79
N ASP A 298 -33.64 26.68 12.81
CA ASP A 298 -34.70 27.33 13.60
C ASP A 298 -35.55 28.28 12.73
N VAL A 299 -34.92 29.05 11.85
CA VAL A 299 -35.63 29.92 10.90
C VAL A 299 -36.38 29.12 9.82
N GLN A 300 -35.83 28.00 9.32
CA GLN A 300 -36.56 27.13 8.38
C GLN A 300 -37.82 26.56 9.04
N VAL A 301 -37.73 26.15 10.31
CA VAL A 301 -38.88 25.72 11.10
C VAL A 301 -39.90 26.86 11.25
N ASP A 302 -39.47 28.08 11.56
CA ASP A 302 -40.37 29.22 11.67
C ASP A 302 -41.11 29.54 10.35
N LEU A 303 -40.42 29.39 9.21
CA LEU A 303 -41.03 29.53 7.88
C LEU A 303 -42.06 28.44 7.60
N GLU A 304 -41.73 27.18 7.92
CA GLU A 304 -42.65 26.04 7.74
C GLU A 304 -43.91 26.20 8.60
N LEU A 305 -43.75 26.57 9.88
CA LEU A 305 -44.88 26.80 10.78
C LEU A 305 -45.80 27.94 10.30
N SER A 306 -45.21 28.97 9.69
CA SER A 306 -45.97 30.09 9.11
C SER A 306 -46.81 29.62 7.92
N GLN A 307 -46.27 28.75 7.06
CA GLN A 307 -47.00 28.15 5.93
C GLN A 307 -48.10 27.20 6.41
N TYR A 308 -47.79 26.34 7.38
CA TYR A 308 -48.76 25.40 7.97
C TYR A 308 -49.98 26.11 8.59
N GLN A 309 -49.78 27.29 9.18
CA GLN A 309 -50.90 28.07 9.71
C GLN A 309 -51.84 28.57 8.61
N THR A 310 -51.31 28.99 7.46
CA THR A 310 -52.14 29.50 6.33
C THR A 310 -52.92 28.41 5.60
N SER A 311 -52.50 27.15 5.69
CA SER A 311 -53.13 26.01 5.00
C SER A 311 -54.26 25.36 5.80
N ARG A 312 -54.45 25.70 7.09
CA ARG A 312 -55.49 25.13 7.94
C ARG A 312 -56.85 25.83 7.73
N PRO A 313 -57.93 25.10 7.36
CA PRO A 313 -59.26 25.68 7.21
C PRO A 313 -59.95 25.81 8.59
N GLU A 314 -59.57 26.80 9.39
CA GLU A 314 -60.32 27.16 10.61
C GLU A 314 -60.68 28.66 10.63
N LYS A 315 -61.88 28.93 11.17
CA LYS A 315 -62.64 30.18 11.04
C LYS A 315 -61.86 31.41 11.46
N GLN A 316 -61.77 32.38 10.55
CA GLN A 316 -61.65 33.80 10.88
C GLN A 316 -62.78 34.16 11.86
N LEU A 317 -62.47 34.26 13.14
CA LEU A 317 -63.30 34.94 14.12
C LEU A 317 -62.71 36.35 14.27
N ASP A 318 -63.39 37.28 13.64
CA ASP A 318 -63.42 38.73 13.84
C ASP A 318 -62.09 39.42 14.19
N ASP A 319 -61.50 40.08 13.18
CA ASP A 319 -60.88 41.40 13.42
C ASP A 319 -61.13 42.31 12.20
N ASP A 320 -62.34 42.87 12.17
CA ASP A 320 -62.68 44.02 11.36
C ASP A 320 -62.07 45.28 12.03
N MET A 321 -61.45 46.13 11.21
CA MET A 321 -61.10 47.54 11.47
C MET A 321 -59.76 47.85 12.18
N ASN A 322 -58.67 47.91 11.41
CA ASN A 322 -58.00 49.19 11.13
C ASN A 322 -56.90 49.05 10.07
N GLY A 323 -56.81 50.08 9.22
CA GLY A 323 -56.07 50.08 7.96
C GLY A 323 -54.56 49.87 8.07
N ALA A 324 -54.02 49.51 6.90
CA ALA A 324 -52.60 49.41 6.58
C ALA A 324 -51.76 50.53 7.22
N GLN A 325 -51.10 50.17 8.31
CA GLN A 325 -49.83 50.74 8.73
C GLN A 325 -48.90 49.56 8.99
N SER A 326 -47.74 49.58 8.35
CA SER A 326 -46.64 48.63 8.57
C SER A 326 -46.25 48.64 10.05
N SER A 327 -46.83 47.75 10.85
CA SER A 327 -46.46 47.58 12.25
C SER A 327 -45.42 46.47 12.33
N VAL A 328 -44.21 46.86 12.75
CA VAL A 328 -43.13 45.97 13.13
C VAL A 328 -43.57 45.28 14.43
N GLY A 329 -44.04 44.04 14.34
CA GLY A 329 -44.67 43.34 15.46
C GLY A 329 -44.54 41.81 15.36
N PRO A 330 -45.13 41.04 16.29
CA PRO A 330 -44.94 39.59 16.35
C PRO A 330 -45.39 38.84 15.08
N GLU A 331 -46.34 39.39 14.33
CA GLU A 331 -46.87 38.78 13.10
C GLU A 331 -45.89 38.85 11.92
N SER A 332 -44.85 39.70 11.98
CA SER A 332 -43.78 39.77 10.98
C SER A 332 -42.58 38.86 11.30
N TRP A 333 -42.69 37.96 12.27
CA TRP A 333 -41.68 36.91 12.49
C TRP A 333 -41.75 35.84 11.39
N PRO A 334 -40.63 35.31 10.85
CA PRO A 334 -39.22 35.57 11.18
C PRO A 334 -38.52 36.65 10.30
N TYR A 335 -39.25 37.50 9.57
CA TYR A 335 -38.68 38.40 8.54
C TYR A 335 -37.54 39.33 9.02
N HIS A 336 -37.44 39.61 10.32
CA HIS A 336 -36.40 40.46 10.91
C HIS A 336 -35.01 39.82 10.98
N VAL A 337 -34.92 38.51 10.89
CA VAL A 337 -33.64 37.76 10.96
C VAL A 337 -33.33 37.00 9.67
N LEU A 338 -34.23 37.03 8.68
CA LEU A 338 -34.09 36.30 7.42
C LEU A 338 -32.87 36.73 6.61
N ASP A 339 -32.59 38.03 6.54
CA ASP A 339 -31.45 38.59 5.82
C ASP A 339 -30.10 38.20 6.44
N GLN A 340 -30.11 37.84 7.72
CA GLN A 340 -28.94 37.36 8.45
C GLN A 340 -28.62 35.89 8.14
N GLN A 341 -29.62 35.08 7.78
CA GLN A 341 -29.46 33.64 7.60
C GLN A 341 -28.69 33.29 6.32
N PRO A 342 -27.93 32.18 6.30
CA PRO A 342 -27.45 31.62 5.04
C PRO A 342 -28.62 31.10 4.19
N HIS A 343 -28.48 31.12 2.86
CA HIS A 343 -29.53 30.59 1.98
C HIS A 343 -29.51 29.06 1.93
N ASP A 344 -28.31 28.48 1.87
CA ASP A 344 -28.04 27.05 1.85
C ASP A 344 -26.78 26.74 2.67
N LEU A 345 -26.41 25.45 2.73
CA LEU A 345 -25.22 25.01 3.43
C LEU A 345 -23.93 25.60 2.82
N THR A 346 -23.88 25.75 1.50
CA THR A 346 -22.74 26.38 0.82
C THR A 346 -22.54 27.84 1.24
N ALA A 347 -23.62 28.62 1.31
CA ALA A 347 -23.59 30.00 1.79
C ALA A 347 -23.23 30.09 3.28
N LEU A 348 -23.63 29.11 4.10
CA LEU A 348 -23.19 29.00 5.50
C LEU A 348 -21.67 28.85 5.57
N LEU A 349 -21.11 27.92 4.81
CA LEU A 349 -19.67 27.67 4.77
C LEU A 349 -18.89 28.87 4.23
N GLN A 350 -19.42 29.57 3.22
CA GLN A 350 -18.84 30.82 2.72
C GLN A 350 -18.87 31.93 3.78
N LYS A 351 -19.99 32.08 4.52
CA LYS A 351 -20.10 33.05 5.62
C LYS A 351 -19.07 32.79 6.72
N LEU A 352 -18.76 31.54 7.05
CA LEU A 352 -17.68 31.20 8.00
C LEU A 352 -16.31 31.68 7.51
N HIS A 353 -16.06 31.64 6.20
CA HIS A 353 -14.79 32.03 5.62
C HIS A 353 -14.62 33.56 5.48
N SER A 354 -15.68 34.30 5.14
CA SER A 354 -15.55 35.69 4.65
C SER A 354 -16.47 36.72 5.31
N SER A 355 -17.26 36.37 6.33
CA SER A 355 -18.15 37.33 7.00
C SER A 355 -17.42 38.24 7.99
N ASP A 356 -17.65 39.55 7.89
CA ASP A 356 -17.13 40.55 8.84
C ASP A 356 -17.67 40.40 10.27
N LEU A 357 -18.77 39.66 10.45
CA LEU A 357 -19.39 39.41 11.76
C LEU A 357 -18.72 38.26 12.52
N VAL A 358 -17.89 37.47 11.83
CA VAL A 358 -17.22 36.28 12.37
C VAL A 358 -15.84 36.68 12.88
N HIS A 359 -15.42 36.07 14.00
CA HIS A 359 -14.11 36.35 14.58
C HIS A 359 -12.98 35.85 13.66
N GLU A 360 -11.89 36.61 13.53
CA GLU A 360 -10.78 36.32 12.59
C GLU A 360 -10.17 34.91 12.77
N THR A 361 -10.16 34.40 14.00
CA THR A 361 -9.70 33.04 14.32
C THR A 361 -10.50 31.96 13.61
N VAL A 362 -11.80 32.17 13.40
CA VAL A 362 -12.69 31.23 12.70
C VAL A 362 -12.34 31.21 11.21
N SER A 363 -12.19 32.37 10.58
CA SER A 363 -11.79 32.46 9.16
C SER A 363 -10.42 31.84 8.91
N ARG A 364 -9.50 31.94 9.89
CA ARG A 364 -8.21 31.24 9.83
C ARG A 364 -8.37 29.72 10.00
N ALA A 365 -9.20 29.27 10.93
CA ALA A 365 -9.47 27.85 11.16
C ALA A 365 -10.10 27.17 9.94
N CYS A 366 -10.91 27.88 9.14
CA CYS A 366 -11.45 27.37 7.87
C CYS A 366 -10.36 26.91 6.87
N ARG A 367 -9.09 27.33 7.04
CA ARG A 367 -7.96 26.90 6.21
C ARG A 367 -7.21 25.69 6.76
N GLU A 368 -7.52 25.23 7.96
CA GLU A 368 -6.94 24.02 8.55
C GLU A 368 -7.45 22.77 7.82
N GLN A 369 -6.60 21.75 7.66
CA GLN A 369 -6.89 20.58 6.82
C GLN A 369 -8.16 19.84 7.28
N HIS A 370 -8.27 19.53 8.58
CA HIS A 370 -9.45 18.85 9.12
C HIS A 370 -10.74 19.67 9.01
N ARG A 371 -10.67 21.02 9.05
CA ARG A 371 -11.85 21.86 8.82
C ARG A 371 -12.28 21.82 7.36
N GLN A 372 -11.34 21.88 6.43
CA GLN A 372 -11.64 21.70 5.01
C GLN A 372 -12.27 20.31 4.75
N ILE A 373 -11.77 19.26 5.40
CA ILE A 373 -12.37 17.92 5.34
C ILE A 373 -13.82 17.94 5.86
N GLN A 374 -14.04 18.45 7.07
CA GLN A 374 -15.37 18.52 7.71
C GLN A 374 -16.36 19.31 6.85
N MET A 375 -15.94 20.48 6.32
CA MET A 375 -16.77 21.31 5.46
C MET A 375 -17.17 20.61 4.16
N ASN A 376 -16.25 19.88 3.51
CA ASN A 376 -16.57 19.10 2.30
C ASN A 376 -17.51 17.93 2.61
N LEU A 377 -17.32 17.24 3.74
CA LEU A 377 -18.22 16.18 4.20
C LEU A 377 -19.62 16.70 4.49
N MET A 378 -19.73 17.86 5.14
CA MET A 378 -21.01 18.53 5.40
C MET A 378 -21.73 18.86 4.08
N SER A 379 -21.02 19.40 3.08
CA SER A 379 -21.59 19.72 1.76
C SER A 379 -21.81 18.52 0.84
N GLY A 380 -21.35 17.32 1.21
CA GLY A 380 -21.40 16.14 0.35
C GLY A 380 -20.48 16.23 -0.89
N ASN A 381 -19.53 17.16 -0.94
CA ASN A 381 -18.61 17.32 -2.07
C ASN A 381 -17.39 16.41 -1.94
N ILE A 382 -17.63 15.10 -2.06
CA ILE A 382 -16.61 14.07 -1.89
C ILE A 382 -15.55 14.15 -3.00
N SER A 383 -15.93 14.49 -4.23
CA SER A 383 -15.00 14.66 -5.34
C SER A 383 -13.95 15.75 -5.07
N HIS A 384 -14.35 16.89 -4.49
CA HIS A 384 -13.39 17.94 -4.13
C HIS A 384 -12.54 17.55 -2.91
N LEU A 385 -13.11 16.83 -1.94
CA LEU A 385 -12.36 16.28 -0.80
C LEU A 385 -11.21 15.38 -1.27
N LEU A 386 -11.44 14.49 -2.24
CA LEU A 386 -10.40 13.62 -2.80
C LEU A 386 -9.28 14.44 -3.46
N ASP A 387 -9.61 15.50 -4.20
CA ASP A 387 -8.61 16.39 -4.81
C ASP A 387 -7.76 17.11 -3.76
N LEU A 388 -8.39 17.60 -2.68
CA LEU A 388 -7.68 18.26 -1.59
C LEU A 388 -6.72 17.29 -0.89
N LEU A 389 -7.21 16.10 -0.54
CA LEU A 389 -6.37 15.05 0.06
C LEU A 389 -5.19 14.72 -0.86
N TRP A 390 -5.45 14.47 -2.14
CA TRP A 390 -4.36 14.17 -3.07
C TRP A 390 -3.40 15.34 -3.25
N SER A 391 -3.87 16.59 -3.25
CA SER A 391 -2.99 17.77 -3.34
C SER A 391 -2.05 17.90 -2.14
N TRP A 392 -2.45 17.41 -0.96
CA TRP A 392 -1.61 17.42 0.25
C TRP A 392 -0.63 16.24 0.30
N LEU A 393 -0.98 15.12 -0.34
CA LEU A 393 -0.22 13.87 -0.30
C LEU A 393 0.70 13.68 -1.52
N SER A 394 0.35 14.25 -2.66
CA SER A 394 1.09 14.08 -3.91
C SER A 394 2.52 14.60 -3.80
N PRO A 395 3.52 13.86 -4.31
CA PRO A 395 4.89 14.37 -4.38
C PRO A 395 4.89 15.59 -5.30
N ALA A 396 5.27 16.77 -4.79
CA ALA A 396 5.45 17.93 -5.65
C ALA A 396 6.53 17.61 -6.69
N GLU A 397 6.25 17.87 -7.98
CA GLU A 397 7.25 17.75 -9.04
C GLU A 397 8.52 18.51 -8.65
N GLU A 398 9.67 17.86 -8.86
CA GLU A 398 11.01 18.31 -8.45
C GLU A 398 11.35 19.72 -8.93
N ASN A 399 10.92 20.74 -8.19
CA ASN A 399 11.58 22.04 -8.22
C ASN A 399 12.84 21.91 -7.37
N HIS A 400 14.00 21.92 -8.05
CA HIS A 400 15.38 21.74 -7.55
C HIS A 400 15.88 22.68 -6.43
N ASN A 401 15.02 23.17 -5.54
CA ASN A 401 15.44 23.89 -4.35
C ASN A 401 14.49 23.57 -3.19
N ASN A 402 14.76 22.45 -2.50
CA ASN A 402 14.81 22.37 -1.04
C ASN A 402 15.15 20.93 -0.64
N THR A 403 15.97 20.82 0.41
CA THR A 403 16.25 19.62 1.22
C THR A 403 15.20 18.52 1.12
N ALA A 404 15.67 17.27 0.92
CA ALA A 404 14.88 16.04 1.01
C ALA A 404 13.79 16.14 2.08
N ARG A 405 12.53 16.23 1.64
CA ARG A 405 11.35 16.09 2.49
C ARG A 405 10.94 14.62 2.44
N PRO A 406 11.07 13.86 3.54
CA PRO A 406 10.31 12.62 3.63
C PRO A 406 8.84 13.02 3.68
N LEU A 407 7.98 12.42 2.85
CA LEU A 407 6.52 12.26 3.08
C LEU A 407 5.96 13.09 4.27
N ASP A 408 5.65 14.38 4.05
CA ASP A 408 5.66 15.44 5.10
C ASP A 408 4.50 15.40 6.14
N ASP A 409 3.62 14.39 6.16
CA ASP A 409 2.66 14.17 7.25
C ASP A 409 2.14 12.71 7.28
N PRO A 410 2.78 11.81 8.06
CA PRO A 410 2.33 10.44 8.24
C PRO A 410 0.89 10.29 8.74
N GLU A 411 0.42 11.24 9.56
CA GLU A 411 -0.92 11.21 10.13
C GLU A 411 -1.95 11.48 9.03
N MET A 412 -1.70 12.45 8.15
CA MET A 412 -2.55 12.73 6.99
C MET A 412 -2.52 11.62 5.94
N ILE A 413 -1.37 10.98 5.68
CA ILE A 413 -1.29 9.82 4.78
C ILE A 413 -2.16 8.68 5.33
N ARG A 414 -2.03 8.37 6.62
CA ARG A 414 -2.87 7.36 7.29
C ARG A 414 -4.34 7.74 7.20
N PHE A 415 -4.71 8.96 7.59
CA PHE A 415 -6.10 9.43 7.57
C PHE A 415 -6.67 9.32 6.15
N GLY A 416 -5.94 9.81 5.15
CA GLY A 416 -6.29 9.76 3.73
C GLY A 416 -6.63 8.35 3.24
N ALA A 417 -5.77 7.37 3.54
CA ALA A 417 -6.05 5.97 3.17
C ALA A 417 -7.32 5.43 3.86
N HIS A 418 -7.48 5.68 5.17
CA HIS A 418 -8.64 5.17 5.90
C HIS A 418 -9.95 5.84 5.47
N ILE A 419 -9.94 7.16 5.22
CA ILE A 419 -11.14 7.86 4.74
C ILE A 419 -11.55 7.38 3.35
N VAL A 420 -10.60 7.15 2.43
CA VAL A 420 -10.90 6.56 1.11
C VAL A 420 -11.56 5.19 1.26
N LEU A 421 -11.05 4.31 2.14
CA LEU A 421 -11.66 3.00 2.37
C LEU A 421 -13.07 3.09 2.96
N VAL A 422 -13.30 4.01 3.89
CA VAL A 422 -14.63 4.29 4.47
C VAL A 422 -15.58 4.83 3.40
N LEU A 423 -15.13 5.76 2.55
CA LEU A 423 -15.93 6.32 1.46
C LEU A 423 -16.28 5.26 0.40
N ARG A 424 -15.33 4.41 -0.01
CA ARG A 424 -15.59 3.28 -0.92
C ARG A 424 -16.66 2.34 -0.40
N HIS A 425 -16.69 2.10 0.91
CA HIS A 425 -17.74 1.28 1.52
C HIS A 425 -19.09 2.00 1.58
N LEU A 426 -19.10 3.30 1.91
CA LEU A 426 -20.32 4.10 1.98
C LEU A 426 -21.03 4.24 0.64
N PHE A 427 -20.26 4.33 -0.45
CA PHE A 427 -20.77 4.60 -1.79
C PHE A 427 -20.72 3.38 -2.72
N SER A 428 -20.49 2.16 -2.21
CA SER A 428 -20.37 0.95 -3.05
C SER A 428 -21.65 0.57 -3.81
N ASP A 429 -22.81 1.00 -3.33
CA ASP A 429 -24.12 0.68 -3.89
C ASP A 429 -24.78 1.92 -4.51
N GLY A 430 -24.34 2.26 -5.73
CA GLY A 430 -25.09 3.08 -6.69
C GLY A 430 -25.21 4.57 -6.40
N MET A 431 -24.21 5.37 -6.81
CA MET A 431 -24.36 6.78 -7.18
C MET A 431 -23.20 7.19 -8.11
N ASP A 432 -23.51 8.01 -9.13
CA ASP A 432 -22.59 8.78 -10.01
C ASP A 432 -21.29 8.09 -10.47
N ASP A 433 -21.29 7.58 -11.71
CA ASP A 433 -20.14 6.94 -12.36
C ASP A 433 -18.85 7.80 -12.25
N GLU A 434 -18.96 9.13 -12.21
CA GLU A 434 -17.82 10.05 -12.06
C GLU A 434 -17.17 9.98 -10.67
N LEU A 435 -17.98 9.88 -9.61
CA LEU A 435 -17.47 9.76 -8.23
C LEU A 435 -16.82 8.39 -8.02
N ASP A 436 -17.41 7.33 -8.56
CA ASP A 436 -16.86 5.98 -8.50
C ASP A 436 -15.51 5.90 -9.22
N GLU A 437 -15.42 6.45 -10.44
CA GLU A 437 -14.14 6.53 -11.17
C GLU A 437 -13.10 7.31 -10.37
N LYS A 438 -13.49 8.42 -9.73
CA LYS A 438 -12.57 9.23 -8.93
C LYS A 438 -12.13 8.55 -7.63
N LEU A 439 -13.04 7.85 -6.95
CA LEU A 439 -12.75 7.05 -5.76
C LEU A 439 -11.79 5.90 -6.08
N VAL A 440 -11.88 5.33 -7.29
CA VAL A 440 -10.94 4.34 -7.77
C VAL A 440 -9.60 5.00 -8.11
N THR A 441 -9.58 5.95 -9.05
CA THR A 441 -8.35 6.55 -9.58
C THR A 441 -7.55 7.32 -8.52
N VAL A 442 -8.15 8.34 -7.89
CA VAL A 442 -7.48 9.15 -6.86
C VAL A 442 -7.33 8.37 -5.56
N GLY A 443 -8.34 7.56 -5.20
CA GLY A 443 -8.27 6.74 -3.99
C GLY A 443 -7.16 5.69 -4.04
N ASP A 444 -6.90 5.06 -5.19
CA ASP A 444 -5.79 4.11 -5.35
C ASP A 444 -4.44 4.80 -5.22
N LEU A 445 -4.30 6.03 -5.72
CA LEU A 445 -3.08 6.81 -5.54
C LEU A 445 -2.81 7.10 -4.05
N ILE A 446 -3.85 7.49 -3.30
CA ILE A 446 -3.77 7.74 -1.85
C ILE A 446 -3.41 6.46 -1.08
N ILE A 447 -4.10 5.34 -1.37
CA ILE A 447 -3.82 4.06 -0.70
C ILE A 447 -2.41 3.57 -1.06
N ASN A 448 -2.01 3.63 -2.32
CA ASN A 448 -0.66 3.26 -2.76
C ASN A 448 0.43 4.09 -2.05
N MET A 449 0.20 5.39 -1.83
CA MET A 449 1.11 6.22 -1.04
C MET A 449 1.25 5.69 0.38
N TYR A 450 0.14 5.33 1.03
CA TYR A 450 0.17 4.75 2.37
C TYR A 450 0.84 3.38 2.42
N VAL A 451 0.59 2.51 1.43
CA VAL A 451 1.28 1.20 1.36
C VAL A 451 2.79 1.38 1.19
N ARG A 452 3.22 2.34 0.35
CA ARG A 452 4.64 2.69 0.19
C ARG A 452 5.24 3.25 1.47
N TYR A 453 4.50 4.07 2.23
CA TYR A 453 4.91 4.55 3.54
C TYR A 453 5.07 3.41 4.56
N LEU A 454 4.09 2.49 4.64
CA LEU A 454 4.19 1.31 5.51
C LEU A 454 5.42 0.45 5.17
N PHE A 455 5.69 0.29 3.88
CA PHE A 455 6.86 -0.43 3.41
C PHE A 455 8.19 0.29 3.70
N SER A 456 8.24 1.63 3.68
CA SER A 456 9.44 2.37 4.09
C SER A 456 9.71 2.32 5.59
N GLU A 457 8.66 2.14 6.41
CA GLU A 457 8.74 2.00 7.87
C GLU A 457 8.88 0.55 8.36
N ASP A 458 9.29 -0.37 7.47
CA ASP A 458 9.48 -1.81 7.76
C ASP A 458 8.24 -2.48 8.40
N GLN A 459 7.04 -2.05 7.99
CA GLN A 459 5.76 -2.62 8.40
C GLN A 459 5.18 -3.56 7.33
N GLU A 460 5.95 -4.55 6.87
CA GLU A 460 5.53 -5.45 5.77
C GLU A 460 4.24 -6.22 6.09
N GLU A 461 3.96 -6.49 7.36
CA GLU A 461 2.77 -7.23 7.82
C GLU A 461 1.47 -6.53 7.42
N LEU A 462 1.47 -5.20 7.35
CA LEU A 462 0.28 -4.40 7.03
C LEU A 462 0.10 -4.19 5.53
N VAL A 463 1.11 -4.43 4.70
CA VAL A 463 1.12 -4.10 3.26
C VAL A 463 -0.06 -4.74 2.53
N GLY A 464 -0.29 -6.03 2.72
CA GLY A 464 -1.33 -6.79 2.04
C GLY A 464 -2.75 -6.36 2.37
N ILE A 465 -3.01 -5.91 3.61
CA ILE A 465 -4.32 -5.39 4.02
C ILE A 465 -4.74 -4.24 3.10
N TYR A 466 -3.82 -3.30 2.87
CA TYR A 466 -4.10 -2.09 2.09
C TYR A 466 -3.89 -2.30 0.59
N ALA A 467 -2.86 -3.06 0.19
CA ALA A 467 -2.57 -3.33 -1.22
C ALA A 467 -3.69 -4.15 -1.89
N SER A 468 -4.36 -5.05 -1.15
CA SER A 468 -5.52 -5.81 -1.64
C SER A 468 -6.73 -4.94 -2.02
N GLN A 469 -6.74 -3.67 -1.60
CA GLN A 469 -7.80 -2.71 -1.92
C GLN A 469 -7.53 -1.92 -3.21
N LEU A 470 -6.35 -2.08 -3.82
CA LEU A 470 -5.97 -1.41 -5.07
C LEU A 470 -6.51 -2.17 -6.29
N GLN A 471 -6.61 -1.49 -7.43
CA GLN A 471 -6.88 -2.15 -8.71
C GLN A 471 -5.79 -3.16 -9.10
N HIS A 472 -6.21 -4.16 -9.88
CA HIS A 472 -5.43 -5.30 -10.36
C HIS A 472 -3.97 -4.95 -10.70
N ASP A 473 -3.76 -4.10 -11.70
CA ASP A 473 -2.43 -3.82 -12.26
C ASP A 473 -1.52 -3.09 -11.27
N LEU A 474 -2.09 -2.17 -10.49
CA LEU A 474 -1.35 -1.39 -9.50
C LEU A 474 -0.94 -2.28 -8.32
N CYS A 475 -1.83 -3.14 -7.84
CA CYS A 475 -1.53 -4.10 -6.77
C CYS A 475 -0.39 -5.05 -7.17
N ILE A 476 -0.47 -5.64 -8.37
CA ILE A 476 0.57 -6.54 -8.89
C ILE A 476 1.90 -5.81 -9.01
N THR A 477 1.90 -4.64 -9.65
CA THR A 477 3.11 -3.83 -9.85
C THR A 477 3.76 -3.46 -8.52
N LEU A 478 2.95 -3.08 -7.53
CA LEU A 478 3.42 -2.70 -6.20
C LEU A 478 4.11 -3.85 -5.48
N PHE A 479 3.48 -5.03 -5.43
CA PHE A 479 4.08 -6.20 -4.80
C PHE A 479 5.35 -6.66 -5.50
N VAL A 480 5.36 -6.64 -6.84
CA VAL A 480 6.54 -6.98 -7.64
C VAL A 480 7.72 -6.05 -7.30
N GLU A 481 7.49 -4.74 -7.25
CA GLU A 481 8.51 -3.76 -6.86
C GLU A 481 9.01 -3.98 -5.42
N MET A 482 8.10 -4.20 -4.47
CA MET A 482 8.45 -4.43 -3.06
C MET A 482 9.25 -5.71 -2.86
N MET A 483 8.86 -6.80 -3.53
CA MET A 483 9.59 -8.07 -3.49
C MET A 483 10.99 -7.93 -4.09
N GLU A 484 11.14 -7.20 -5.20
CA GLU A 484 12.45 -6.90 -5.79
C GLU A 484 13.34 -6.09 -4.83
N LEU A 485 12.78 -5.09 -4.15
CA LEU A 485 13.50 -4.27 -3.17
C LEU A 485 13.91 -5.07 -1.92
N ARG A 486 13.14 -6.07 -1.51
CA ARG A 486 13.43 -6.93 -0.34
C ARG A 486 14.30 -8.15 -0.66
N LEU A 487 14.76 -8.36 -1.90
CA LEU A 487 15.57 -9.54 -2.25
C LEU A 487 16.81 -9.72 -1.38
N ASN A 488 17.49 -8.63 -1.02
CA ASN A 488 18.70 -8.67 -0.18
C ASN A 488 18.44 -8.51 1.31
N SER A 489 17.17 -8.51 1.74
CA SER A 489 16.79 -8.35 3.15
C SER A 489 16.91 -9.67 3.93
N SER A 490 16.65 -9.61 5.24
CA SER A 490 16.62 -10.82 6.07
C SER A 490 15.48 -11.76 5.64
N LEU A 491 15.66 -13.08 5.83
CA LEU A 491 14.61 -14.07 5.57
C LEU A 491 13.32 -13.77 6.36
N HIS A 492 13.45 -13.20 7.57
CA HIS A 492 12.32 -12.82 8.39
C HIS A 492 11.51 -11.69 7.74
N THR A 493 12.18 -10.64 7.24
CA THR A 493 11.54 -9.52 6.53
C THR A 493 10.86 -9.98 5.25
N MET A 494 11.55 -10.81 4.45
CA MET A 494 10.95 -11.40 3.24
C MET A 494 9.70 -12.22 3.62
N TYR A 495 9.79 -13.06 4.65
CA TYR A 495 8.66 -13.87 5.08
C TYR A 495 7.45 -13.03 5.51
N LYS A 496 7.65 -11.90 6.19
CA LYS A 496 6.54 -10.98 6.53
C LYS A 496 5.81 -10.46 5.29
N LEU A 497 6.53 -10.04 4.26
CA LEU A 497 5.93 -9.55 3.01
C LEU A 497 5.20 -10.68 2.27
N PHE A 498 5.80 -11.88 2.22
CA PHE A 498 5.17 -13.07 1.68
C PHE A 498 3.86 -13.39 2.40
N LEU A 499 3.89 -13.42 3.74
CA LEU A 499 2.71 -13.68 4.57
C LEU A 499 1.60 -12.66 4.28
N SER A 500 1.95 -11.38 4.27
CA SER A 500 1.00 -10.30 4.01
C SER A 500 0.36 -10.44 2.63
N ALA A 501 1.10 -10.87 1.61
CA ALA A 501 0.52 -11.13 0.30
C ALA A 501 -0.45 -12.32 0.31
N VAL A 502 -0.05 -13.46 0.87
CA VAL A 502 -0.86 -14.70 0.84
C VAL A 502 -2.07 -14.64 1.77
N GLU A 503 -2.03 -13.85 2.85
CA GLU A 503 -3.15 -13.67 3.77
C GLU A 503 -4.30 -12.85 3.16
N TYR A 504 -3.98 -11.85 2.33
CA TYR A 504 -4.95 -10.88 1.83
C TYR A 504 -5.25 -10.99 0.33
N LEU A 505 -4.45 -11.73 -0.43
CA LEU A 505 -4.71 -12.01 -1.85
C LEU A 505 -5.09 -13.48 -2.07
N PRO A 506 -6.01 -13.76 -3.00
CA PRO A 506 -6.23 -15.13 -3.44
C PRO A 506 -4.95 -15.67 -4.09
N PHE A 507 -4.66 -16.96 -3.89
CA PHE A 507 -3.50 -17.59 -4.55
C PHE A 507 -3.66 -17.53 -6.08
N SER A 508 -4.79 -18.01 -6.58
CA SER A 508 -5.22 -17.97 -7.98
C SER A 508 -6.63 -17.40 -8.05
N SER A 509 -6.96 -16.61 -9.07
CA SER A 509 -8.29 -15.98 -9.23
C SER A 509 -8.87 -16.30 -10.61
N ASP A 510 -10.11 -16.76 -10.66
CA ASP A 510 -10.90 -16.85 -11.90
C ASP A 510 -11.44 -15.47 -12.34
N ASN A 511 -11.40 -14.49 -11.44
CA ASN A 511 -11.86 -13.13 -11.67
C ASN A 511 -10.68 -12.23 -12.08
N VAL A 512 -10.65 -11.85 -13.35
CA VAL A 512 -9.62 -10.99 -13.98
C VAL A 512 -9.50 -9.61 -13.31
N SER A 513 -10.51 -9.16 -12.57
CA SER A 513 -10.49 -7.84 -11.92
C SER A 513 -9.69 -7.77 -10.61
N LYS A 514 -9.33 -8.92 -10.01
CA LYS A 514 -8.62 -8.97 -8.72
C LYS A 514 -7.23 -9.57 -8.87
N ALA A 515 -6.23 -8.86 -8.35
CA ALA A 515 -4.86 -9.34 -8.30
C ALA A 515 -4.79 -10.67 -7.51
N CYS A 516 -3.92 -11.57 -7.96
CA CYS A 516 -3.65 -12.83 -7.28
C CYS A 516 -2.15 -13.03 -7.05
N PHE A 517 -1.81 -13.84 -6.04
CA PHE A 517 -0.42 -14.08 -5.66
C PHE A 517 0.36 -14.83 -6.75
N GLU A 518 -0.29 -15.75 -7.47
CA GLU A 518 0.30 -16.50 -8.57
C GLU A 518 0.83 -15.56 -9.66
N GLU A 519 0.04 -14.56 -10.09
CA GLU A 519 0.47 -13.60 -11.11
C GLU A 519 1.61 -12.69 -10.64
N ILE A 520 1.58 -12.25 -9.37
CA ILE A 520 2.68 -11.50 -8.75
C ILE A 520 3.97 -12.30 -8.85
N ILE A 521 3.94 -13.57 -8.45
CA ILE A 521 5.10 -14.46 -8.48
C ILE A 521 5.59 -14.69 -9.90
N GLU A 522 4.71 -15.00 -10.85
CA GLU A 522 5.10 -15.16 -12.27
C GLU A 522 5.76 -13.88 -12.82
N ARG A 523 5.24 -12.71 -12.44
CA ARG A 523 5.81 -11.42 -12.85
C ARG A 523 7.17 -11.15 -12.19
N VAL A 524 7.35 -11.52 -10.91
CA VAL A 524 8.63 -11.44 -10.20
C VAL A 524 9.66 -12.37 -10.84
N LEU A 525 9.30 -13.63 -11.11
CA LEU A 525 10.17 -14.62 -11.76
C LEU A 525 10.57 -14.16 -13.16
N SER A 526 9.61 -13.69 -13.96
CA SER A 526 9.85 -13.15 -15.30
C SER A 526 10.77 -11.92 -15.27
N ARG A 527 10.53 -10.94 -14.38
CA ARG A 527 11.37 -9.74 -14.25
C ARG A 527 12.76 -10.05 -13.73
N SER A 528 12.91 -11.05 -12.86
CA SER A 528 14.22 -11.42 -12.31
C SER A 528 15.22 -11.88 -13.38
N ARG A 529 14.73 -12.47 -14.47
CA ARG A 529 15.53 -12.93 -15.60
C ARG A 529 15.83 -11.83 -16.62
N GLN A 530 15.21 -10.66 -16.51
CA GLN A 530 15.45 -9.55 -17.44
C GLN A 530 16.76 -8.84 -17.12
N THR A 531 17.49 -8.43 -18.15
CA THR A 531 18.67 -7.56 -18.02
C THR A 531 18.26 -6.23 -17.41
N LYS A 532 18.86 -5.90 -16.26
CA LYS A 532 18.64 -4.60 -15.59
C LYS A 532 19.59 -3.57 -16.20
N PRO A 533 19.14 -2.33 -16.46
CA PRO A 533 20.01 -1.27 -16.95
C PRO A 533 21.00 -0.89 -15.84
N THR A 534 22.26 -1.28 -15.99
CA THR A 534 23.33 -0.90 -15.05
C THR A 534 23.85 0.49 -15.42
N LYS A 535 23.93 1.41 -14.45
CA LYS A 535 24.66 2.67 -14.64
C LYS A 535 26.15 2.38 -14.51
N TYR A 536 26.85 2.28 -15.64
CA TYR A 536 28.30 2.12 -15.65
C TYR A 536 28.96 3.48 -15.44
N ASP A 537 29.73 3.65 -14.35
CA ASP A 537 30.46 4.89 -14.01
C ASP A 537 31.75 5.05 -14.84
N GLY A 538 31.64 4.94 -16.17
CA GLY A 538 32.72 5.17 -17.13
C GLY A 538 33.85 4.13 -17.16
N ASP A 539 34.00 3.29 -16.13
CA ASP A 539 34.92 2.15 -16.08
C ASP A 539 34.18 0.84 -16.39
N PHE A 540 34.52 0.22 -17.52
CA PHE A 540 33.89 -1.01 -18.03
C PHE A 540 34.63 -2.29 -17.59
N SER A 541 35.68 -2.18 -16.77
CA SER A 541 36.46 -3.34 -16.31
C SER A 541 35.67 -4.30 -15.40
N ASP A 542 34.70 -3.78 -14.63
CA ASP A 542 33.89 -4.57 -13.67
C ASP A 542 32.61 -5.18 -14.30
N VAL A 543 32.31 -4.88 -15.56
CA VAL A 543 31.06 -5.25 -16.25
C VAL A 543 30.86 -6.77 -16.27
N ALA A 544 31.92 -7.52 -16.60
CA ALA A 544 31.87 -8.97 -16.61
C ALA A 544 31.63 -9.53 -15.20
N HIS A 545 32.26 -8.99 -14.16
CA HIS A 545 32.06 -9.45 -12.79
C HIS A 545 30.64 -9.13 -12.27
N GLN A 546 30.12 -7.93 -12.55
CA GLN A 546 28.75 -7.55 -12.23
C GLN A 546 27.72 -8.44 -12.94
N HIS A 547 27.96 -8.79 -14.20
CA HIS A 547 27.13 -9.75 -14.93
C HIS A 547 27.11 -11.13 -14.26
N HIS A 548 28.24 -11.60 -13.74
CA HIS A 548 28.29 -12.85 -12.97
C HIS A 548 27.54 -12.74 -11.64
N LEU A 549 27.59 -11.58 -10.96
CA LEU A 549 26.84 -11.32 -9.72
C LEU A 549 25.32 -11.31 -9.92
N GLN A 550 24.81 -11.04 -11.15
CA GLN A 550 23.38 -11.16 -11.45
C GLN A 550 22.86 -12.59 -11.25
N SER A 551 23.71 -13.62 -11.43
CA SER A 551 23.32 -15.02 -11.17
C SER A 551 22.91 -15.24 -9.71
N LEU A 552 23.56 -14.57 -8.77
CA LEU A 552 23.21 -14.63 -7.35
C LEU A 552 21.84 -14.00 -7.11
N GLN A 553 21.58 -12.82 -7.70
CA GLN A 553 20.28 -12.14 -7.56
C GLN A 553 19.13 -12.98 -8.12
N LYS A 554 19.32 -13.62 -9.28
CA LYS A 554 18.35 -14.54 -9.88
C LYS A 554 18.07 -15.73 -8.97
N ALA A 555 19.10 -16.34 -8.40
CA ALA A 555 18.95 -17.46 -7.47
C ALA A 555 18.16 -17.06 -6.21
N MET A 556 18.36 -15.84 -5.69
CA MET A 556 17.67 -15.37 -4.49
C MET A 556 16.16 -15.22 -4.66
N VAL A 557 15.65 -15.02 -5.89
CA VAL A 557 14.21 -14.92 -6.15
C VAL A 557 13.46 -16.21 -5.81
N ILE A 558 14.11 -17.37 -5.95
CA ILE A 558 13.54 -18.68 -5.62
C ILE A 558 13.20 -18.78 -4.12
N GLN A 559 13.80 -17.95 -3.26
CA GLN A 559 13.46 -17.89 -1.85
C GLN A 559 11.98 -17.58 -1.60
N TRP A 560 11.35 -16.76 -2.46
CA TRP A 560 9.91 -16.44 -2.36
C TRP A 560 9.01 -17.68 -2.53
N LEU A 561 9.44 -18.62 -3.35
CA LEU A 561 8.72 -19.87 -3.64
C LEU A 561 8.97 -20.95 -2.56
N CYS A 562 10.00 -20.76 -1.75
CA CYS A 562 10.40 -21.73 -0.72
C CYS A 562 9.78 -21.42 0.65
N PHE A 563 8.98 -20.36 0.77
CA PHE A 563 8.24 -20.07 1.99
C PHE A 563 7.00 -20.95 2.12
N THR A 564 6.77 -21.47 3.31
CA THR A 564 5.58 -22.25 3.64
C THR A 564 4.50 -21.33 4.23
N PRO A 565 3.30 -21.25 3.63
CA PRO A 565 2.17 -20.56 4.24
C PRO A 565 1.78 -21.22 5.57
N PRO A 566 1.35 -20.43 6.58
CA PRO A 566 0.92 -20.96 7.85
C PRO A 566 -0.37 -21.77 7.69
N SER A 567 -0.59 -22.74 8.59
CA SER A 567 -1.76 -23.64 8.54
C SER A 567 -3.10 -22.92 8.76
N SER A 568 -3.08 -21.64 9.13
CA SER A 568 -4.26 -20.78 9.21
C SER A 568 -4.82 -20.39 7.84
N ILE A 569 -4.01 -20.48 6.78
CA ILE A 569 -4.43 -20.12 5.41
C ILE A 569 -5.18 -21.31 4.78
N PRO A 570 -6.35 -21.06 4.16
CA PRO A 570 -7.07 -22.09 3.41
C PRO A 570 -6.18 -22.73 2.34
N ASP A 571 -6.27 -24.04 2.17
CA ASP A 571 -5.52 -24.79 1.16
C ASP A 571 -3.99 -24.62 1.21
N PHE A 572 -3.42 -24.30 2.38
CA PHE A 572 -1.99 -24.05 2.54
C PHE A 572 -1.11 -25.20 1.99
N GLN A 573 -1.54 -26.45 2.07
CA GLN A 573 -0.83 -27.61 1.49
C GLN A 573 -0.77 -27.54 -0.03
N MET A 574 -1.91 -27.22 -0.68
CA MET A 574 -1.98 -27.05 -2.13
C MET A 574 -1.15 -25.86 -2.60
N ILE A 575 -1.20 -24.74 -1.86
CA ILE A 575 -0.37 -23.56 -2.14
C ILE A 575 1.12 -23.91 -2.02
N SER A 576 1.52 -24.57 -0.93
CA SER A 576 2.91 -25.03 -0.72
C SER A 576 3.38 -25.93 -1.86
N TRP A 577 2.52 -26.86 -2.29
CA TRP A 577 2.78 -27.75 -3.42
C TRP A 577 3.01 -26.99 -4.73
N LYS A 578 2.08 -26.09 -5.07
CA LYS A 578 2.16 -25.24 -6.28
C LYS A 578 3.41 -24.35 -6.30
N LEU A 579 3.81 -23.82 -5.14
CA LEU A 579 5.02 -23.01 -5.02
C LEU A 579 6.28 -23.86 -5.18
N LEU A 580 6.33 -25.06 -4.60
CA LEU A 580 7.47 -25.96 -4.73
C LEU A 580 7.68 -26.44 -6.17
N ILE A 581 6.59 -26.76 -6.90
CA ILE A 581 6.70 -27.10 -8.34
C ILE A 581 7.28 -25.92 -9.12
N ARG A 582 6.75 -24.71 -8.92
CA ARG A 582 7.29 -23.49 -9.56
C ARG A 582 8.76 -23.26 -9.19
N ALA A 583 9.13 -23.54 -7.94
CA ALA A 583 10.52 -23.44 -7.49
C ALA A 583 11.40 -24.39 -8.30
N LEU A 584 11.00 -25.66 -8.46
CA LEU A 584 11.73 -26.64 -9.26
C LEU A 584 11.84 -26.23 -10.73
N THR A 585 10.72 -25.89 -11.38
CA THR A 585 10.67 -25.52 -12.80
C THR A 585 11.53 -24.29 -13.11
N HIS A 586 11.41 -23.24 -12.28
CA HIS A 586 12.21 -22.04 -12.47
C HIS A 586 13.69 -22.26 -12.13
N SER A 587 13.99 -23.11 -11.14
CA SER A 587 15.36 -23.46 -10.80
C SER A 587 16.07 -24.20 -11.93
N ASN A 588 15.41 -25.15 -12.60
CA ASN A 588 15.95 -25.82 -13.79
C ASN A 588 16.24 -24.83 -14.91
N THR A 589 15.35 -23.85 -15.11
CA THR A 589 15.57 -22.75 -16.06
C THR A 589 16.85 -21.95 -15.72
N LEU A 590 17.02 -21.59 -14.45
CA LEU A 590 18.20 -20.87 -13.99
C LEU A 590 19.48 -21.72 -14.06
N PHE A 591 19.43 -23.01 -13.74
CA PHE A 591 20.59 -23.89 -13.82
C PHE A 591 21.11 -24.05 -15.25
N ARG A 592 20.21 -24.15 -16.24
CA ARG A 592 20.55 -24.12 -17.67
C ARG A 592 21.33 -22.85 -18.00
N GLU A 593 20.83 -21.68 -17.61
CA GLU A 593 21.53 -20.39 -17.82
C GLU A 593 22.89 -20.37 -17.10
N PHE A 594 22.94 -20.71 -15.81
CA PHE A 594 24.16 -20.63 -14.99
C PHE A 594 25.26 -21.58 -15.48
N SER A 595 24.89 -22.72 -16.05
CA SER A 595 25.85 -23.72 -16.53
C SER A 595 26.67 -23.19 -17.71
N LEU A 596 26.02 -22.44 -18.60
CA LEU A 596 26.63 -21.82 -19.78
C LEU A 596 27.52 -20.63 -19.42
N ILE A 597 27.37 -20.04 -18.21
CA ILE A 597 28.28 -19.01 -17.68
C ILE A 597 29.51 -19.67 -17.01
N SER A 598 29.32 -20.84 -16.41
CA SER A 598 30.30 -21.48 -15.52
C SER A 598 31.28 -22.42 -16.25
N MET A 599 31.45 -22.25 -17.57
CA MET A 599 32.33 -23.11 -18.37
C MET A 599 33.83 -22.82 -18.17
N ARG A 600 34.20 -21.66 -17.62
CA ARG A 600 35.60 -21.32 -17.38
C ARG A 600 36.23 -22.22 -16.29
N ARG A 601 37.42 -22.73 -16.58
CA ARG A 601 38.28 -23.55 -15.70
C ARG A 601 39.04 -22.65 -14.71
N VAL A 602 38.30 -22.05 -13.78
CA VAL A 602 38.83 -21.13 -12.75
C VAL A 602 38.48 -21.64 -11.35
N PRO A 603 39.25 -21.34 -10.30
CA PRO A 603 39.02 -21.89 -8.97
C PRO A 603 37.82 -21.28 -8.23
N GLU A 604 37.29 -20.13 -8.67
CA GLU A 604 36.14 -19.48 -8.01
C GLU A 604 34.84 -20.26 -8.23
N LEU A 605 34.07 -20.46 -7.16
CA LEU A 605 32.76 -21.11 -7.23
C LEU A 605 31.69 -20.15 -7.80
N PRO A 606 30.84 -20.61 -8.73
CA PRO A 606 29.74 -19.80 -9.23
C PRO A 606 28.67 -19.59 -8.14
N ALA A 607 28.49 -18.35 -7.69
CA ALA A 607 27.64 -18.01 -6.54
C ALA A 607 26.15 -18.34 -6.75
N GLY A 608 25.62 -18.10 -7.96
CA GLY A 608 24.21 -18.38 -8.32
C GLY A 608 23.76 -19.83 -8.07
N PRO A 609 24.34 -20.83 -8.75
CA PRO A 609 23.90 -22.22 -8.61
C PRO A 609 24.09 -22.77 -7.19
N HIS A 610 25.18 -22.41 -6.50
CA HIS A 610 25.41 -22.82 -5.12
C HIS A 610 24.36 -22.23 -4.17
N LYS A 611 24.02 -20.94 -4.33
CA LYS A 611 22.96 -20.30 -3.56
C LYS A 611 21.61 -20.97 -3.82
N LEU A 612 21.33 -21.30 -5.08
CA LEU A 612 20.09 -21.94 -5.49
C LEU A 612 19.92 -23.33 -4.87
N LEU A 613 20.97 -24.16 -4.94
CA LEU A 613 20.98 -25.48 -4.28
C LEU A 613 20.78 -25.35 -2.76
N ALA A 614 21.42 -24.38 -2.12
CA ALA A 614 21.27 -24.14 -0.69
C ALA A 614 19.84 -23.73 -0.30
N ILE A 615 19.17 -22.89 -1.10
CA ILE A 615 17.77 -22.49 -0.88
C ILE A 615 16.82 -23.70 -0.95
N LEU A 616 17.04 -24.58 -1.93
CA LEU A 616 16.16 -25.73 -2.18
C LEU A 616 16.43 -26.94 -1.28
N ALA A 617 17.58 -26.99 -0.60
CA ALA A 617 18.00 -28.16 0.18
C ALA A 617 16.98 -28.56 1.26
N GLU A 618 16.38 -27.60 1.96
CA GLU A 618 15.41 -27.87 3.03
C GLU A 618 13.98 -28.15 2.50
N PRO A 619 13.40 -27.32 1.60
CA PRO A 619 12.09 -27.62 0.98
C PRO A 619 12.05 -29.01 0.34
N LEU A 620 13.15 -29.41 -0.30
CA LEU A 620 13.30 -30.72 -0.92
C LEU A 620 13.63 -31.84 0.07
N LYS A 621 13.96 -31.60 1.33
CA LYS A 621 14.01 -32.68 2.34
C LYS A 621 12.62 -33.05 2.84
N GLN A 622 11.69 -32.10 2.83
CA GLN A 622 10.29 -32.29 3.23
C GLN A 622 9.45 -33.05 2.17
N LYS A 623 10.15 -33.63 1.17
CA LYS A 623 9.67 -34.41 0.01
C LYS A 623 8.61 -35.47 0.29
N GLU A 624 8.66 -36.12 1.45
CA GLU A 624 7.89 -37.36 1.69
C GLU A 624 6.39 -37.15 1.91
N ASN A 625 5.95 -35.92 2.24
CA ASN A 625 4.55 -35.65 2.59
C ASN A 625 3.77 -34.83 1.55
N LEU A 626 4.44 -34.20 0.58
CA LEU A 626 3.82 -33.21 -0.32
C LEU A 626 3.90 -33.58 -1.81
N ILE A 627 4.85 -34.42 -2.22
CA ILE A 627 5.13 -34.67 -3.62
C ILE A 627 4.46 -35.95 -4.11
N SER A 628 3.38 -35.83 -4.88
CA SER A 628 2.91 -36.95 -5.70
C SER A 628 3.82 -37.10 -6.91
N ARG A 629 4.56 -38.22 -6.98
CA ARG A 629 5.37 -38.57 -8.16
C ARG A 629 4.55 -38.83 -9.43
N GLU A 630 3.23 -38.85 -9.31
CA GLU A 630 2.30 -39.04 -10.44
C GLU A 630 1.97 -37.73 -11.16
N ASP A 631 2.34 -36.57 -10.60
CA ASP A 631 2.16 -35.28 -11.27
C ASP A 631 3.16 -35.14 -12.43
N PRO A 632 2.70 -34.92 -13.68
CA PRO A 632 3.57 -34.79 -14.84
C PRO A 632 4.63 -33.70 -14.69
N GLU A 633 4.29 -32.56 -14.08
CA GLU A 633 5.22 -31.44 -13.93
C GLU A 633 6.39 -31.80 -13.01
N VAL A 634 6.14 -32.63 -11.99
CA VAL A 634 7.19 -33.11 -11.08
C VAL A 634 7.98 -34.24 -11.70
N SER A 635 7.32 -35.17 -12.39
CA SER A 635 7.96 -36.27 -13.10
C SER A 635 9.03 -35.78 -14.08
N ASP A 636 8.82 -34.61 -14.70
CA ASP A 636 9.76 -34.07 -15.69
C ASP A 636 10.83 -33.15 -15.07
N ASN A 637 10.49 -32.37 -14.03
CA ASN A 637 11.40 -31.37 -13.48
C ASN A 637 12.31 -31.89 -12.36
N LEU A 638 11.83 -32.81 -11.52
CA LEU A 638 12.64 -33.33 -10.41
C LEU A 638 13.87 -34.11 -10.90
N PRO A 639 13.76 -35.00 -11.92
CA PRO A 639 14.92 -35.74 -12.39
C PRO A 639 15.97 -34.84 -13.07
N GLU A 640 15.55 -33.74 -13.70
CA GLU A 640 16.47 -32.72 -14.22
C GLU A 640 17.16 -31.95 -13.09
N PHE A 641 16.44 -31.60 -12.03
CA PHE A 641 17.04 -30.95 -10.86
C PHE A 641 18.14 -31.83 -10.22
N GLU A 642 17.90 -33.14 -10.11
CA GLU A 642 18.89 -34.10 -9.61
C GLU A 642 20.14 -34.16 -10.49
N ASP A 643 19.97 -34.10 -11.82
CA ASP A 643 21.08 -34.01 -12.77
C ASP A 643 21.90 -32.73 -12.56
N TRP A 644 21.24 -31.59 -12.32
CA TRP A 644 21.92 -30.33 -12.01
C TRP A 644 22.63 -30.36 -10.66
N HIS A 645 22.02 -30.94 -9.62
CA HIS A 645 22.63 -31.11 -8.31
C HIS A 645 23.95 -31.89 -8.40
N GLU A 646 23.96 -33.01 -9.14
CA GLU A 646 25.17 -33.79 -9.37
C GLU A 646 26.22 -33.01 -10.16
N TYR A 647 25.83 -32.34 -11.24
CA TYR A 647 26.73 -31.54 -12.06
C TYR A 647 27.45 -30.44 -11.25
N TYR A 648 26.70 -29.66 -10.46
CA TYR A 648 27.29 -28.60 -9.66
C TYR A 648 28.07 -29.12 -8.44
N SER A 649 27.73 -30.31 -7.94
CA SER A 649 28.55 -31.00 -6.94
C SER A 649 29.91 -31.37 -7.54
N LEU A 650 29.92 -31.93 -8.76
CA LEU A 650 31.15 -32.22 -9.50
C LEU A 650 31.96 -30.95 -9.79
N ASP A 651 31.33 -29.89 -10.32
CA ASP A 651 31.96 -28.60 -10.60
C ASP A 651 32.60 -28.01 -9.33
N ALA A 652 31.94 -28.13 -8.17
CA ALA A 652 32.49 -27.68 -6.89
C ALA A 652 33.75 -28.46 -6.48
N THR A 653 33.76 -29.78 -6.63
CA THR A 653 34.97 -30.59 -6.33
C THR A 653 36.11 -30.27 -7.28
N TYR A 654 35.84 -30.13 -8.59
CA TYR A 654 36.85 -29.74 -9.58
C TYR A 654 37.48 -28.39 -9.25
N ARG A 655 36.66 -27.38 -8.94
CA ARG A 655 37.16 -26.04 -8.58
C ARG A 655 37.96 -26.04 -7.28
N SER A 656 37.53 -26.85 -6.31
CA SER A 656 38.27 -27.06 -5.06
C SER A 656 39.63 -27.70 -5.32
N TRP A 657 39.69 -28.74 -6.14
CA TRP A 657 40.93 -29.37 -6.58
C TRP A 657 41.83 -28.36 -7.32
N LEU A 658 41.29 -27.65 -8.32
CA LEU A 658 42.04 -26.66 -9.10
C LEU A 658 42.64 -25.56 -8.22
N LYS A 659 41.91 -25.13 -7.18
CA LYS A 659 42.41 -24.17 -6.20
C LYS A 659 43.62 -24.70 -5.44
N ILE A 660 43.54 -25.96 -4.97
CA ILE A 660 44.66 -26.62 -4.29
C ILE A 660 45.86 -26.73 -5.24
N GLU A 661 45.63 -27.16 -6.47
CA GLU A 661 46.66 -27.34 -7.49
C GLU A 661 47.38 -26.03 -7.83
N MET A 662 46.62 -24.95 -8.04
CA MET A 662 47.17 -23.62 -8.30
C MET A 662 47.99 -23.08 -7.11
N MET A 663 47.54 -23.34 -5.87
CA MET A 663 48.28 -22.97 -4.67
C MET A 663 49.60 -23.76 -4.57
N ASN A 664 49.57 -25.05 -4.90
CA ASN A 664 50.76 -25.91 -4.91
C ASN A 664 51.75 -25.49 -6.00
N ALA A 665 51.28 -25.17 -7.21
CA ALA A 665 52.11 -24.73 -8.33
C ALA A 665 52.84 -23.39 -8.07
N ALA A 666 52.33 -22.55 -7.16
CA ALA A 666 52.98 -21.31 -6.76
C ALA A 666 54.21 -21.52 -5.85
N VAL A 667 54.42 -22.74 -5.36
CA VAL A 667 55.51 -23.13 -4.45
C VAL A 667 56.46 -24.08 -5.17
N SER A 668 57.77 -23.96 -4.95
CA SER A 668 58.75 -24.87 -5.57
C SER A 668 58.50 -26.33 -5.12
N PRO A 669 58.62 -27.34 -6.01
CA PRO A 669 58.30 -28.75 -5.70
C PRO A 669 59.02 -29.35 -4.48
N GLU A 670 60.20 -28.82 -4.15
CA GLU A 670 61.06 -29.20 -3.01
C GLU A 670 60.54 -28.69 -1.65
N MET A 671 59.69 -27.66 -1.66
CA MET A 671 59.14 -27.00 -0.46
C MET A 671 57.73 -27.48 -0.11
N LEU A 672 57.08 -28.26 -1.00
CA LEU A 672 55.76 -28.83 -0.77
C LEU A 672 55.83 -30.01 0.21
N SER A 673 55.03 -29.97 1.27
CA SER A 673 54.91 -31.06 2.22
C SER A 673 54.18 -32.27 1.62
N ALA A 674 54.39 -33.46 2.22
CA ALA A 674 53.66 -34.66 1.81
C ALA A 674 52.14 -34.55 2.03
N GLU A 675 51.71 -33.73 2.99
CA GLU A 675 50.29 -33.49 3.28
C GLU A 675 49.63 -32.64 2.19
N GLU A 676 50.29 -31.57 1.72
CA GLU A 676 49.80 -30.72 0.62
C GLU A 676 49.70 -31.48 -0.71
N LYS A 677 50.68 -32.35 -0.99
CA LYS A 677 50.64 -33.26 -2.15
C LYS A 677 49.50 -34.28 -2.02
N GLY A 678 49.34 -34.88 -0.84
CA GLY A 678 48.27 -35.84 -0.57
C GLY A 678 46.87 -35.23 -0.66
N GLN A 679 46.70 -33.97 -0.25
CA GLN A 679 45.43 -33.24 -0.38
C GLN A 679 45.04 -33.01 -1.85
N ALA A 680 45.99 -32.61 -2.71
CA ALA A 680 45.73 -32.41 -4.13
C ALA A 680 45.34 -33.73 -4.82
N VAL A 681 46.05 -34.82 -4.52
CA VAL A 681 45.75 -36.16 -5.03
C VAL A 681 44.37 -36.63 -4.57
N ALA A 682 44.05 -36.48 -3.29
CA ALA A 682 42.75 -36.89 -2.75
C ALA A 682 41.59 -36.12 -3.43
N ALA A 683 41.73 -34.80 -3.59
CA ALA A 683 40.74 -33.97 -4.27
C ALA A 683 40.60 -34.34 -5.75
N ALA A 684 41.70 -34.62 -6.46
CA ALA A 684 41.66 -35.08 -7.85
C ALA A 684 40.92 -36.44 -7.99
N LYS A 685 41.22 -37.40 -7.11
CA LYS A 685 40.53 -38.70 -7.08
C LYS A 685 39.03 -38.55 -6.81
N GLU A 686 38.65 -37.67 -5.89
CA GLU A 686 37.24 -37.35 -5.60
C GLU A 686 36.53 -36.78 -6.83
N THR A 687 37.13 -35.78 -7.49
CA THR A 687 36.59 -35.20 -8.74
C THR A 687 36.42 -36.24 -9.83
N LEU A 688 37.41 -37.10 -10.07
CA LEU A 688 37.32 -38.16 -11.08
C LEU A 688 36.23 -39.19 -10.78
N ASN A 689 36.07 -39.57 -9.51
CA ASN A 689 35.02 -40.51 -9.12
C ASN A 689 33.62 -39.94 -9.38
N LEU A 690 33.38 -38.68 -9.02
CA LEU A 690 32.13 -38.00 -9.33
C LEU A 690 31.91 -37.81 -10.83
N ALA A 691 32.97 -37.49 -11.58
CA ALA A 691 32.91 -37.35 -13.03
C ALA A 691 32.51 -38.67 -13.71
N CYS A 692 33.16 -39.79 -13.37
CA CYS A 692 32.80 -41.11 -13.87
C CYS A 692 31.36 -41.47 -13.51
N SER A 693 30.91 -41.17 -12.28
CA SER A 693 29.54 -41.42 -11.84
C SER A 693 28.50 -40.66 -12.66
N LEU A 694 28.79 -39.41 -13.04
CA LEU A 694 27.89 -38.59 -13.86
C LEU A 694 27.90 -39.03 -15.32
N LEU A 695 29.09 -39.34 -15.86
CA LEU A 695 29.30 -39.63 -17.28
C LEU A 695 28.88 -41.04 -17.71
N ARG A 696 28.92 -42.02 -16.79
CA ARG A 696 28.69 -43.46 -17.09
C ARG A 696 27.36 -43.99 -16.58
N ARG A 697 26.32 -43.16 -16.56
CA ARG A 697 24.98 -43.57 -16.09
C ARG A 697 24.33 -44.54 -17.08
N ASP A 698 24.05 -45.75 -16.60
CA ASP A 698 23.31 -46.76 -17.37
C ASP A 698 21.82 -46.39 -17.44
N GLY A 699 21.26 -46.34 -18.65
CA GLY A 699 19.83 -46.20 -18.92
C GLY A 699 19.24 -44.78 -18.85
N ARG A 700 19.86 -43.82 -18.14
CA ARG A 700 19.45 -42.41 -18.12
C ARG A 700 20.66 -41.46 -18.17
N PRO A 701 21.12 -41.07 -19.36
CA PRO A 701 22.18 -40.08 -19.52
C PRO A 701 21.87 -38.74 -18.83
N TRP A 702 22.89 -37.95 -18.51
CA TRP A 702 22.73 -36.64 -17.86
C TRP A 702 21.91 -35.65 -18.71
N LEU A 703 20.84 -35.05 -18.15
CA LEU A 703 19.87 -34.21 -18.89
C LEU A 703 19.18 -34.94 -20.05
N TYR A 704 18.96 -36.25 -19.92
CA TYR A 704 18.20 -37.01 -20.90
C TYR A 704 16.73 -36.54 -20.91
N ALA A 705 16.25 -36.14 -22.09
CA ALA A 705 14.89 -35.67 -22.29
C ALA A 705 13.98 -36.86 -22.60
N VAL A 706 13.40 -37.48 -21.57
CA VAL A 706 12.28 -38.41 -21.77
C VAL A 706 11.01 -37.59 -21.79
N GLU A 707 10.53 -37.19 -22.96
CA GLU A 707 9.13 -36.81 -23.08
C GLU A 707 8.30 -38.08 -23.30
N SER A 708 7.33 -38.32 -22.42
CA SER A 708 6.37 -39.43 -22.54
C SER A 708 5.47 -39.32 -23.78
N SER A 709 5.51 -38.18 -24.48
CA SER A 709 4.88 -37.94 -25.78
C SER A 709 5.72 -36.91 -26.55
N PRO A 710 6.34 -37.26 -27.69
CA PRO A 710 7.07 -36.29 -28.50
C PRO A 710 6.11 -35.20 -29.00
N PHE A 711 6.58 -33.95 -29.05
CA PHE A 711 5.82 -32.86 -29.65
C PHE A 711 5.67 -33.10 -31.15
N GLU A 712 4.43 -33.31 -31.60
CA GLU A 712 4.05 -33.49 -32.99
C GLU A 712 2.89 -32.56 -33.32
N SER A 713 3.01 -31.82 -34.42
CA SER A 713 1.95 -30.94 -34.92
C SER A 713 1.65 -31.28 -36.39
N PRO A 714 0.38 -31.29 -36.81
CA PRO A 714 0.03 -31.48 -38.22
C PRO A 714 0.43 -30.27 -39.08
N ASP A 715 0.69 -29.11 -38.46
CA ASP A 715 1.03 -27.86 -39.13
C ASP A 715 2.55 -27.63 -39.22
N VAL A 716 2.96 -26.67 -40.07
CA VAL A 716 4.36 -26.33 -40.25
C VAL A 716 4.85 -25.50 -39.06
N ILE A 717 5.66 -26.12 -38.20
CA ILE A 717 6.24 -25.53 -36.99
C ILE A 717 7.67 -25.05 -37.21
N PHE A 718 8.00 -23.92 -36.57
CA PHE A 718 9.34 -23.38 -36.44
C PHE A 718 9.84 -23.56 -35.01
N LEU A 719 11.16 -23.70 -34.89
CA LEU A 719 11.89 -23.64 -33.62
C LEU A 719 12.47 -22.24 -33.50
N GLU A 720 12.34 -21.64 -32.32
CA GLU A 720 12.93 -20.36 -32.00
C GLU A 720 13.77 -20.47 -30.72
N LEU A 721 14.96 -19.88 -30.75
CA LEU A 721 15.85 -19.75 -29.60
C LEU A 721 16.27 -18.30 -29.49
N HIS A 722 16.02 -17.69 -28.33
CA HIS A 722 16.35 -16.31 -28.04
C HIS A 722 17.29 -16.25 -26.84
N ALA A 723 18.37 -15.49 -26.99
CA ALA A 723 19.42 -15.37 -26.00
C ALA A 723 19.83 -13.90 -25.84
N SER A 724 19.86 -13.42 -24.61
CA SER A 724 20.50 -12.17 -24.23
C SER A 724 21.87 -12.52 -23.66
N ALA A 725 22.98 -11.98 -24.17
CA ALA A 725 24.33 -12.35 -23.74
C ALA A 725 25.32 -11.20 -23.80
N MET A 726 26.40 -11.30 -23.03
CA MET A 726 27.58 -10.44 -23.13
C MET A 726 28.64 -11.13 -23.99
N LEU A 727 29.39 -10.38 -24.80
CA LEU A 727 30.56 -10.92 -25.49
C LEU A 727 31.78 -10.82 -24.56
N CYS A 728 32.48 -11.92 -24.35
CA CYS A 728 33.64 -11.99 -23.48
C CYS A 728 34.89 -12.34 -24.29
N LEU A 729 35.94 -11.54 -24.14
CA LEU A 729 37.26 -11.85 -24.66
C LEU A 729 37.84 -13.11 -23.97
N PRO A 730 38.88 -13.75 -24.54
CA PRO A 730 39.59 -14.85 -23.88
C PRO A 730 40.15 -14.48 -22.49
N SER A 731 40.44 -13.19 -22.25
CA SER A 731 40.84 -12.67 -20.93
C SER A 731 39.72 -12.72 -19.88
N GLY A 732 38.47 -12.90 -20.30
CA GLY A 732 37.28 -12.82 -19.45
C GLY A 732 36.69 -11.41 -19.34
N GLU A 733 37.28 -10.41 -19.99
CA GLU A 733 36.78 -9.04 -20.04
C GLU A 733 35.63 -8.88 -21.04
N CYS A 734 34.75 -7.91 -20.78
CA CYS A 734 33.63 -7.59 -21.67
C CYS A 734 34.12 -6.95 -22.98
N MET A 735 33.68 -7.48 -24.12
CA MET A 735 33.80 -6.84 -25.42
C MET A 735 32.51 -6.08 -25.72
N LEU A 736 32.59 -4.74 -25.76
CA LEU A 736 31.43 -3.91 -26.05
C LEU A 736 30.92 -4.16 -27.48
N PRO A 737 29.63 -4.51 -27.65
CA PRO A 737 29.08 -4.78 -28.97
C PRO A 737 28.77 -3.48 -29.72
N ASP A 738 29.06 -3.47 -31.01
CA ASP A 738 28.60 -2.48 -31.98
C ASP A 738 27.91 -3.15 -33.19
N ALA A 739 27.32 -2.36 -34.08
CA ALA A 739 26.63 -2.89 -35.27
C ALA A 739 27.55 -3.74 -36.18
N THR A 740 28.86 -3.46 -36.18
CA THR A 740 29.84 -4.21 -36.98
C THR A 740 30.08 -5.58 -36.37
N SER A 741 30.27 -5.65 -35.06
CA SER A 741 30.44 -6.87 -34.29
C SER A 741 29.19 -7.74 -34.34
N CYS A 742 27.99 -7.16 -34.29
CA CYS A 742 26.73 -7.90 -34.45
C CYS A 742 26.65 -8.50 -35.85
N THR A 743 26.95 -7.74 -36.90
CA THR A 743 26.94 -8.25 -38.29
C THR A 743 27.96 -9.38 -38.49
N ALA A 744 29.15 -9.22 -37.93
CA ALA A 744 30.20 -10.24 -37.98
C ALA A 744 29.77 -11.51 -37.20
N LEU A 745 29.14 -11.36 -36.04
CA LEU A 745 28.62 -12.47 -35.25
C LEU A 745 27.50 -13.21 -35.98
N THR A 746 26.55 -12.49 -36.59
CA THR A 746 25.50 -13.08 -37.44
C THR A 746 26.12 -13.93 -38.55
N SER A 747 27.10 -13.39 -39.28
CA SER A 747 27.78 -14.11 -40.36
C SER A 747 28.54 -15.33 -39.85
N ALA A 748 29.17 -15.22 -38.68
CA ALA A 748 29.89 -16.31 -38.07
C ALA A 748 28.95 -17.44 -37.61
N LEU A 749 27.81 -17.12 -37.01
CA LEU A 749 26.78 -18.10 -36.64
C LEU A 749 26.21 -18.82 -37.86
N TYR A 750 25.92 -18.13 -38.98
CA TYR A 750 25.53 -18.81 -40.24
C TYR A 750 26.60 -19.77 -40.75
N SER A 751 27.88 -19.47 -40.55
CA SER A 751 28.98 -20.32 -41.01
C SER A 751 29.18 -21.62 -40.21
N THR A 752 28.42 -21.80 -39.11
CA THR A 752 28.45 -23.02 -38.29
C THR A 752 27.63 -24.17 -38.89
N VAL A 753 26.79 -23.87 -39.89
CA VAL A 753 25.88 -24.82 -40.54
C VAL A 753 26.14 -24.89 -42.05
N SER A 754 25.68 -25.97 -42.69
CA SER A 754 25.82 -26.15 -44.13
C SER A 754 24.89 -25.20 -44.91
N GLU A 755 25.27 -24.83 -46.14
CA GLU A 755 24.40 -24.02 -47.01
C GLU A 755 23.05 -24.71 -47.28
N ASP A 756 23.05 -26.05 -47.34
CA ASP A 756 21.85 -26.85 -47.51
C ASP A 756 20.92 -26.72 -46.31
N ASP A 757 21.44 -26.78 -45.08
CA ASP A 757 20.64 -26.59 -43.87
C ASP A 757 20.04 -25.19 -43.81
N VAL A 758 20.81 -24.15 -44.14
CA VAL A 758 20.31 -22.75 -44.14
C VAL A 758 19.10 -22.61 -45.07
N LEU A 759 19.19 -23.17 -46.28
CA LEU A 759 18.13 -23.04 -47.29
C LEU A 759 16.92 -23.94 -46.99
N HIS A 760 17.14 -25.23 -46.69
CA HIS A 760 16.06 -26.19 -46.49
C HIS A 760 15.35 -26.00 -45.15
N ARG A 761 16.10 -25.64 -44.10
CA ARG A 761 15.55 -25.37 -42.77
C ARG A 761 15.11 -23.92 -42.62
N LEU A 762 15.26 -23.08 -43.65
CA LEU A 762 14.92 -21.65 -43.60
C LEU A 762 15.54 -20.96 -42.37
N LEU A 763 16.80 -21.28 -42.04
CA LEU A 763 17.46 -20.77 -40.85
C LEU A 763 17.60 -19.25 -40.96
N LYS A 764 17.19 -18.57 -39.90
CA LYS A 764 17.40 -17.14 -39.70
C LYS A 764 18.18 -16.93 -38.42
N VAL A 765 19.23 -16.14 -38.52
CA VAL A 765 20.03 -15.63 -37.41
C VAL A 765 19.90 -14.11 -37.41
N ASP A 766 19.51 -13.56 -36.28
CA ASP A 766 19.48 -12.13 -36.03
C ASP A 766 20.27 -11.81 -34.76
N VAL A 767 21.13 -10.79 -34.84
CA VAL A 767 21.97 -10.33 -33.74
C VAL A 767 21.92 -8.82 -33.71
N GLN A 768 21.57 -8.26 -32.56
CA GLN A 768 21.50 -6.82 -32.35
C GLN A 768 22.03 -6.43 -30.96
N VAL A 769 22.49 -5.19 -30.83
CA VAL A 769 22.83 -4.62 -29.52
C VAL A 769 21.54 -4.48 -28.70
N SER A 770 21.56 -4.89 -27.44
CA SER A 770 20.38 -4.81 -26.58
C SER A 770 20.02 -3.33 -26.33
N SER A 771 18.73 -3.01 -26.48
CA SER A 771 18.22 -1.67 -26.18
C SER A 771 18.14 -1.38 -24.68
N ARG A 772 18.25 -2.41 -23.84
CA ARG A 772 18.16 -2.33 -22.37
C ARG A 772 19.52 -2.18 -21.70
N ASP A 773 20.53 -2.87 -22.22
CA ASP A 773 21.90 -2.80 -21.74
C ASP A 773 22.87 -2.73 -22.95
N PRO A 774 23.57 -1.61 -23.18
CA PRO A 774 24.48 -1.47 -24.31
C PRO A 774 25.69 -2.41 -24.25
N CYS A 775 25.96 -3.07 -23.12
CA CYS A 775 27.02 -4.08 -23.01
C CYS A 775 26.57 -5.48 -23.46
N CYS A 776 25.28 -5.68 -23.71
CA CYS A 776 24.71 -6.97 -24.11
C CYS A 776 24.25 -6.99 -25.57
N ILE A 777 24.20 -8.18 -26.14
CA ILE A 777 23.58 -8.50 -27.43
C ILE A 777 22.31 -9.33 -27.22
N GLU A 778 21.37 -9.19 -28.14
CA GLU A 778 20.23 -10.09 -28.30
C GLU A 778 20.48 -10.95 -29.55
N VAL A 779 20.40 -12.26 -29.40
CA VAL A 779 20.56 -13.26 -30.46
C VAL A 779 19.23 -14.00 -30.61
N ALA A 780 18.64 -13.95 -31.80
CA ALA A 780 17.43 -14.70 -32.13
C ALA A 780 17.71 -15.65 -33.29
N LEU A 781 17.52 -16.94 -33.05
CA LEU A 781 17.60 -17.99 -34.05
C LEU A 781 16.21 -18.53 -34.35
N ARG A 782 15.93 -18.78 -35.63
CA ARG A 782 14.69 -19.41 -36.07
C ARG A 782 14.93 -20.39 -37.21
N CYS A 783 14.42 -21.61 -37.13
CA CYS A 783 14.45 -22.56 -38.25
C CYS A 783 13.18 -23.41 -38.30
N LEU A 784 12.90 -24.01 -39.45
CA LEU A 784 11.85 -25.02 -39.62
C LEU A 784 12.16 -26.24 -38.73
N ALA A 785 11.18 -26.77 -38.00
CA ALA A 785 11.36 -27.97 -37.20
C ALA A 785 11.58 -29.22 -38.09
N ALA A 786 12.46 -30.13 -37.66
CA ALA A 786 12.63 -31.44 -38.29
C ALA A 786 12.79 -32.52 -37.22
N GLU A 787 12.61 -33.77 -37.63
CA GLU A 787 12.72 -34.93 -36.75
C GLU A 787 14.11 -34.97 -36.08
N GLY A 788 14.13 -35.06 -34.74
CA GLY A 788 15.36 -35.07 -33.93
C GLY A 788 15.74 -33.74 -33.26
N ASP A 789 15.15 -32.61 -33.69
CA ASP A 789 15.40 -31.28 -33.06
C ASP A 789 14.51 -31.00 -31.85
N GLY A 790 13.98 -32.05 -31.20
CA GLY A 790 12.90 -31.95 -30.22
C GLY A 790 11.51 -32.11 -30.82
N TYR A 791 11.44 -32.31 -32.15
CA TYR A 791 10.23 -32.62 -32.88
C TYR A 791 10.26 -34.10 -33.29
N GLY A 792 9.18 -34.86 -33.03
CA GLY A 792 9.17 -36.31 -33.27
C GLY A 792 10.15 -37.10 -32.40
N LEU A 793 10.67 -38.23 -32.89
CA LEU A 793 11.61 -39.08 -32.15
C LEU A 793 13.00 -38.45 -32.07
N HIS A 794 13.51 -38.28 -30.84
CA HIS A 794 14.82 -37.68 -30.57
C HIS A 794 15.77 -38.65 -29.85
N GLU A 795 16.59 -39.37 -30.60
CA GLU A 795 17.53 -40.37 -30.04
C GLU A 795 18.84 -39.73 -29.52
N ALA A 796 19.31 -38.65 -30.15
CA ALA A 796 20.64 -38.08 -29.88
C ALA A 796 20.75 -37.21 -28.61
N ASN A 797 19.65 -36.56 -28.18
CA ASN A 797 19.63 -35.64 -27.02
C ASN A 797 20.68 -34.52 -27.10
N ASP A 798 20.90 -34.00 -28.30
CA ASP A 798 21.93 -32.99 -28.60
C ASP A 798 21.33 -31.59 -28.81
N GLY A 799 20.00 -31.46 -28.75
CA GLY A 799 19.28 -30.20 -28.90
C GLY A 799 19.15 -29.73 -30.35
N GLY A 800 19.58 -30.55 -31.31
CA GLY A 800 19.41 -30.28 -32.73
C GLY A 800 20.22 -29.10 -33.28
N LEU A 801 19.73 -28.56 -34.39
CA LEU A 801 20.41 -27.52 -35.18
C LEU A 801 20.64 -26.22 -34.39
N LEU A 802 19.61 -25.71 -33.71
CA LEU A 802 19.73 -24.42 -32.99
C LEU A 802 20.70 -24.51 -31.81
N ALA A 803 20.70 -25.64 -31.09
CA ALA A 803 21.65 -25.89 -30.03
C ALA A 803 23.10 -25.98 -30.56
N ALA A 804 23.32 -26.62 -31.72
CA ALA A 804 24.64 -26.70 -32.34
C ALA A 804 25.19 -25.32 -32.72
N VAL A 805 24.36 -24.47 -33.37
CA VAL A 805 24.72 -23.10 -33.75
C VAL A 805 25.10 -22.27 -32.52
N MET A 806 24.27 -22.30 -31.48
CA MET A 806 24.53 -21.54 -30.26
C MET A 806 25.76 -22.05 -29.50
N ALA A 807 25.96 -23.37 -29.43
CA ALA A 807 27.10 -23.98 -28.73
C ALA A 807 28.43 -23.47 -29.29
N ALA A 808 28.56 -23.25 -30.60
CA ALA A 808 29.77 -22.70 -31.21
C ALA A 808 30.10 -21.29 -30.67
N GLY A 809 29.09 -20.44 -30.46
CA GLY A 809 29.28 -19.12 -29.88
C GLY A 809 29.59 -19.14 -28.39
N PHE A 810 29.00 -20.07 -27.62
CA PHE A 810 29.31 -20.25 -26.20
C PHE A 810 30.73 -20.77 -25.96
N LYS A 811 31.21 -21.68 -26.82
CA LYS A 811 32.57 -22.22 -26.76
C LYS A 811 33.63 -21.22 -27.25
N GLY A 812 33.23 -20.15 -27.93
CA GLY A 812 34.14 -19.15 -28.50
C GLY A 812 34.85 -19.63 -29.78
N GLU A 813 34.24 -20.54 -30.52
CA GLU A 813 34.85 -21.28 -31.63
C GLU A 813 34.25 -20.90 -32.99
N LEU A 814 33.95 -19.63 -33.16
CA LEU A 814 33.35 -19.09 -34.37
C LEU A 814 34.42 -18.76 -35.41
N SER A 815 34.51 -19.58 -36.47
CA SER A 815 35.58 -19.51 -37.50
C SER A 815 35.71 -18.16 -38.23
N ARG A 816 34.63 -17.38 -38.32
CA ARG A 816 34.58 -16.07 -38.97
C ARG A 816 34.43 -14.90 -37.99
N PHE A 817 34.72 -15.14 -36.72
CA PHE A 817 34.71 -14.13 -35.67
C PHE A 817 36.08 -13.98 -35.01
N GLN A 818 36.19 -13.13 -33.98
CA GLN A 818 37.42 -13.01 -33.21
C GLN A 818 37.68 -14.31 -32.44
N PRO A 819 38.87 -14.94 -32.58
CA PRO A 819 39.19 -16.20 -31.93
C PRO A 819 39.06 -16.14 -30.41
N GLY A 820 38.36 -17.12 -29.83
CA GLY A 820 38.18 -17.27 -28.39
C GLY A 820 37.23 -16.26 -27.74
N VAL A 821 36.52 -15.43 -28.54
CA VAL A 821 35.44 -14.59 -28.00
C VAL A 821 34.19 -15.45 -27.79
N SER A 822 33.79 -15.62 -26.54
CA SER A 822 32.64 -16.43 -26.13
C SER A 822 31.43 -15.57 -25.76
N MET A 823 30.23 -16.15 -25.83
CA MET A 823 29.02 -15.52 -25.29
C MET A 823 28.82 -15.91 -23.81
N ALA A 824 28.69 -14.95 -22.90
CA ALA A 824 28.27 -15.17 -21.53
C ALA A 824 26.77 -14.88 -21.41
N ILE A 825 25.96 -15.92 -21.20
CA ILE A 825 24.49 -15.80 -21.24
C ILE A 825 23.95 -15.00 -20.06
N SER A 826 23.01 -14.10 -20.34
CA SER A 826 22.22 -13.39 -19.33
C SER A 826 20.77 -13.87 -19.32
N ARG A 827 20.21 -14.34 -20.43
CA ARG A 827 18.88 -14.96 -20.48
C ARG A 827 18.80 -15.90 -21.67
N LEU A 828 18.16 -17.06 -21.52
CA LEU A 828 17.98 -18.04 -22.60
C LEU A 828 16.59 -18.65 -22.58
N ASP A 829 15.87 -18.55 -23.70
CA ASP A 829 14.55 -19.12 -23.88
C ASP A 829 14.45 -19.80 -25.26
N ALA A 830 13.65 -20.86 -25.35
CA ALA A 830 13.39 -21.56 -26.60
C ALA A 830 11.93 -22.04 -26.66
N TRP A 831 11.31 -21.94 -27.82
CA TRP A 831 9.91 -22.31 -28.04
C TRP A 831 9.64 -22.79 -29.46
N TYR A 832 8.52 -23.49 -29.60
CA TYR A 832 7.90 -23.80 -30.88
C TYR A 832 7.03 -22.62 -31.31
N SER A 833 7.12 -22.21 -32.58
CA SER A 833 6.32 -21.13 -33.15
C SER A 833 5.65 -21.52 -34.47
N ASP A 834 4.50 -20.93 -34.75
CA ASP A 834 3.81 -21.11 -36.02
C ASP A 834 4.44 -20.26 -37.15
N ARG A 835 3.82 -20.26 -38.34
CA ARG A 835 4.26 -19.38 -39.44
C ARG A 835 4.15 -17.88 -39.11
N SER A 836 3.23 -17.48 -38.25
CA SER A 836 3.02 -16.08 -37.85
C SER A 836 4.01 -15.61 -36.78
N GLY A 837 4.73 -16.53 -36.13
CA GLY A 837 5.62 -16.25 -35.00
C GLY A 837 4.91 -16.28 -33.64
N SER A 838 3.68 -16.80 -33.59
CA SER A 838 2.97 -17.05 -32.33
C SER A 838 3.60 -18.24 -31.61
N VAL A 839 3.83 -18.08 -30.31
CA VAL A 839 4.40 -19.12 -29.43
C VAL A 839 3.36 -20.22 -29.18
N GLU A 840 3.72 -21.48 -29.41
CA GLU A 840 2.86 -22.64 -29.12
C GLU A 840 3.22 -23.29 -27.78
N SER A 841 4.49 -23.66 -27.58
CA SER A 841 4.95 -24.34 -26.37
C SER A 841 6.46 -24.17 -26.17
N THR A 842 6.97 -24.42 -24.96
CA THR A 842 8.40 -24.30 -24.65
C THR A 842 9.20 -25.47 -25.23
N ALA A 843 10.31 -25.17 -25.90
CA ALA A 843 11.19 -26.17 -26.52
C ALA A 843 12.38 -26.50 -25.60
N ALA A 844 12.11 -27.04 -24.41
CA ALA A 844 13.12 -27.32 -23.39
C ALA A 844 14.22 -28.28 -23.87
N TYR A 845 13.90 -29.19 -24.80
CA TYR A 845 14.85 -30.11 -25.44
C TYR A 845 16.06 -29.38 -26.04
N ILE A 846 15.83 -28.26 -26.74
CA ILE A 846 16.89 -27.49 -27.40
C ILE A 846 17.89 -26.99 -26.36
N ILE A 847 17.40 -26.44 -25.24
CA ILE A 847 18.26 -25.89 -24.19
C ILE A 847 18.97 -27.00 -23.42
N ARG A 848 18.29 -28.12 -23.11
CA ARG A 848 18.93 -29.30 -22.47
C ARG A 848 20.07 -29.84 -23.32
N GLY A 849 19.84 -30.00 -24.63
CA GLY A 849 20.85 -30.44 -25.58
C GLY A 849 22.00 -29.45 -25.75
N LEU A 850 21.70 -28.14 -25.77
CA LEU A 850 22.71 -27.10 -25.72
C LEU A 850 23.58 -27.20 -24.46
N CYS A 851 22.97 -27.40 -23.29
CA CYS A 851 23.70 -27.62 -22.05
C CYS A 851 24.58 -28.88 -22.13
N ARG A 852 24.11 -29.98 -22.73
CA ARG A 852 24.91 -31.19 -22.98
C ARG A 852 26.10 -30.92 -23.91
N ARG A 853 25.88 -30.22 -25.03
CA ARG A 853 26.93 -29.82 -25.99
C ARG A 853 28.03 -28.95 -25.36
N CYS A 854 27.68 -28.16 -24.35
CA CYS A 854 28.60 -27.26 -23.67
C CYS A 854 29.26 -27.90 -22.44
N CYS A 855 28.48 -28.52 -21.56
CA CYS A 855 28.93 -28.96 -20.24
C CYS A 855 29.62 -30.33 -20.27
N LEU A 856 29.16 -31.29 -21.08
CA LEU A 856 29.73 -32.66 -21.08
C LEU A 856 31.16 -32.70 -21.64
N PRO A 857 31.46 -32.10 -22.81
CA PRO A 857 32.84 -32.04 -23.29
C PRO A 857 33.77 -31.33 -22.30
N GLU A 858 33.29 -30.24 -21.71
CA GLU A 858 34.05 -29.47 -20.73
C GLU A 858 34.30 -30.28 -19.43
N THR A 859 33.32 -31.08 -18.99
CA THR A 859 33.50 -32.01 -17.86
C THR A 859 34.56 -33.06 -18.15
N ILE A 860 34.59 -33.60 -19.37
CA ILE A 860 35.60 -34.58 -19.79
C ILE A 860 36.99 -33.93 -19.83
N LEU A 861 37.11 -32.73 -20.42
CA LEU A 861 38.38 -31.99 -20.48
C LEU A 861 38.91 -31.65 -19.08
N ARG A 862 38.04 -31.23 -18.16
CA ARG A 862 38.37 -31.03 -16.74
C ARG A 862 38.82 -32.31 -16.05
N SER A 863 38.21 -33.44 -16.38
CA SER A 863 38.60 -34.75 -15.86
C SER A 863 39.97 -35.17 -16.40
N MET A 864 40.26 -34.93 -17.68
CA MET A 864 41.59 -35.17 -18.25
C MET A 864 42.68 -34.35 -17.55
N GLN A 865 42.41 -33.09 -17.19
CA GLN A 865 43.35 -32.28 -16.40
C GLN A 865 43.66 -32.91 -15.03
N ALA A 866 42.64 -33.45 -14.36
CA ALA A 866 42.84 -34.16 -13.09
C ALA A 866 43.63 -35.47 -13.30
N CYS A 867 43.42 -36.21 -14.39
CA CYS A 867 44.21 -37.39 -14.75
C CYS A 867 45.69 -37.05 -14.97
N ILE A 868 45.97 -35.97 -15.72
CA ILE A 868 47.35 -35.50 -15.97
C ILE A 868 48.04 -35.16 -14.64
N ALA A 869 47.36 -34.43 -13.75
CA ALA A 869 47.92 -34.07 -12.45
C ALA A 869 48.19 -35.30 -11.55
N LEU A 870 47.32 -36.31 -11.57
CA LEU A 870 47.56 -37.57 -10.85
C LEU A 870 48.76 -38.33 -11.40
N SER A 871 48.91 -38.42 -12.73
CA SER A 871 50.07 -39.05 -13.37
C SER A 871 51.36 -38.32 -13.00
N ALA A 872 51.37 -36.98 -13.08
CA ALA A 872 52.52 -36.15 -12.70
C ALA A 872 52.89 -36.26 -11.21
N ALA A 873 51.91 -36.49 -10.33
CA ALA A 873 52.14 -36.71 -8.91
C ALA A 873 52.77 -38.08 -8.59
N GLY A 874 52.72 -39.03 -9.53
CA GLY A 874 53.32 -40.36 -9.37
C GLY A 874 52.60 -41.28 -8.39
N ASP A 875 51.38 -40.92 -7.98
CA ASP A 875 50.58 -41.64 -6.99
C ASP A 875 49.47 -42.45 -7.67
N ASP A 876 49.42 -43.76 -7.39
CA ASP A 876 48.40 -44.69 -7.88
C ASP A 876 48.21 -44.65 -9.42
N LEU A 877 49.32 -44.83 -10.16
CA LEU A 877 49.35 -44.78 -11.63
C LEU A 877 48.29 -45.69 -12.27
N ASP A 878 48.12 -46.91 -11.76
CA ASP A 878 47.13 -47.88 -12.24
C ASP A 878 45.72 -47.32 -12.16
N TYR A 879 45.36 -46.68 -11.03
CA TYR A 879 44.06 -46.01 -10.89
C TYR A 879 43.88 -44.86 -11.87
N SER A 880 44.91 -44.03 -12.07
CA SER A 880 44.84 -42.90 -13.01
C SER A 880 44.71 -43.36 -14.46
N LEU A 881 45.37 -44.47 -14.80
CA LEU A 881 45.37 -45.07 -16.15
C LEU A 881 44.00 -45.65 -16.45
N ASP A 882 43.46 -46.44 -15.52
CA ASP A 882 42.08 -46.94 -15.62
C ASP A 882 41.12 -45.77 -15.89
N LYS A 883 41.20 -44.67 -15.12
CA LYS A 883 40.32 -43.51 -15.33
C LYS A 883 40.54 -42.77 -16.64
N CYS A 884 41.77 -42.67 -17.13
CA CYS A 884 42.05 -42.05 -18.42
C CYS A 884 41.50 -42.91 -19.57
N ASP A 885 41.78 -44.21 -19.57
CA ASP A 885 41.25 -45.17 -20.55
C ASP A 885 39.72 -45.17 -20.54
N GLU A 886 39.13 -45.11 -19.34
CA GLU A 886 37.68 -45.01 -19.16
C GLU A 886 37.06 -43.79 -19.88
N LEU A 887 37.75 -42.64 -19.91
CA LEU A 887 37.31 -41.41 -20.58
C LEU A 887 37.55 -41.48 -22.10
N VAL A 888 38.67 -42.05 -22.52
CA VAL A 888 38.99 -42.25 -23.95
C VAL A 888 37.99 -43.21 -24.60
N GLU A 889 37.67 -44.33 -23.94
CA GLU A 889 36.62 -45.25 -24.38
C GLU A 889 35.26 -44.57 -24.45
N LEU A 890 34.93 -43.72 -23.47
CA LEU A 890 33.68 -42.97 -23.46
C LEU A 890 33.58 -42.03 -24.67
N VAL A 891 34.64 -41.28 -25.00
CA VAL A 891 34.63 -40.37 -26.16
C VAL A 891 34.67 -41.14 -27.48
N GLY A 892 35.43 -42.24 -27.54
CA GLY A 892 35.61 -43.05 -28.75
C GLY A 892 34.45 -44.00 -29.08
N SER A 893 33.63 -44.37 -28.09
CA SER A 893 32.50 -45.27 -28.27
C SER A 893 31.38 -44.63 -29.10
N ALA A 894 30.94 -45.32 -30.15
CA ALA A 894 29.78 -44.90 -30.93
C ALA A 894 28.47 -44.99 -30.11
N GLU A 895 28.41 -45.88 -29.12
CA GLU A 895 27.23 -46.11 -28.28
C GLU A 895 27.01 -45.00 -27.24
N SER A 896 28.08 -44.32 -26.80
CA SER A 896 27.97 -43.22 -25.83
C SER A 896 27.43 -41.94 -26.45
N GLY A 897 27.63 -41.78 -27.76
CA GLY A 897 27.38 -40.54 -28.49
C GLY A 897 28.26 -39.35 -28.05
N MET A 898 29.19 -39.46 -27.10
CA MET A 898 29.88 -38.27 -26.58
C MET A 898 30.65 -37.49 -27.65
N MET A 899 31.22 -38.18 -28.65
CA MET A 899 31.99 -37.56 -29.73
C MET A 899 31.21 -36.47 -30.50
N HIS A 900 29.89 -36.61 -30.69
CA HIS A 900 29.10 -35.63 -31.47
C HIS A 900 28.83 -34.32 -30.72
N LEU A 901 29.08 -34.29 -29.40
CA LEU A 901 28.95 -33.10 -28.56
C LEU A 901 30.20 -32.23 -28.57
N PHE A 902 31.37 -32.82 -28.89
CA PHE A 902 32.63 -32.10 -29.00
C PHE A 902 32.62 -31.21 -30.23
N SER A 903 33.18 -30.02 -30.08
CA SER A 903 33.61 -29.24 -31.22
C SER A 903 34.97 -29.73 -31.74
N GLN A 904 35.35 -29.29 -32.94
CA GLN A 904 36.65 -29.65 -33.51
C GLN A 904 37.82 -29.18 -32.64
N GLN A 905 37.73 -28.00 -32.04
CA GLN A 905 38.78 -27.45 -31.19
C GLN A 905 38.85 -28.17 -29.84
N GLN A 906 37.70 -28.49 -29.21
CA GLN A 906 37.68 -29.30 -27.99
C GLN A 906 38.21 -30.72 -28.22
N LEU A 907 37.92 -31.33 -29.38
CA LEU A 907 38.47 -32.64 -29.72
C LEU A 907 39.99 -32.58 -29.92
N GLN A 908 40.49 -31.51 -30.53
CA GLN A 908 41.93 -31.27 -30.63
C GLN A 908 42.57 -31.08 -29.25
N GLU A 909 41.93 -30.32 -28.35
CA GLU A 909 42.38 -30.15 -26.97
C GLU A 909 42.38 -31.48 -26.20
N PHE A 910 41.33 -32.28 -26.36
CA PHE A 910 41.23 -33.61 -25.76
C PHE A 910 42.39 -34.52 -26.17
N LEU A 911 42.73 -34.58 -27.47
CA LEU A 911 43.87 -35.34 -27.98
C LEU A 911 45.22 -34.81 -27.47
N ILE A 912 45.33 -33.49 -27.23
CA ILE A 912 46.52 -32.91 -26.60
C ILE A 912 46.63 -33.38 -25.15
N PHE A 913 45.54 -33.38 -24.39
CA PHE A 913 45.54 -33.87 -23.00
C PHE A 913 45.81 -35.37 -22.90
N GLU A 914 45.27 -36.18 -23.79
CA GLU A 914 45.62 -37.61 -23.87
C GLU A 914 47.12 -37.80 -24.11
N ARG A 915 47.71 -37.02 -25.02
CA ARG A 915 49.15 -37.05 -25.29
C ARG A 915 49.98 -36.57 -24.09
N GLU A 916 49.57 -35.49 -23.44
CA GLU A 916 50.24 -34.96 -22.24
C GLU A 916 50.21 -35.97 -21.09
N TYR A 917 49.08 -36.64 -20.89
CA TYR A 917 48.94 -37.71 -19.91
C TYR A 917 49.94 -38.84 -20.19
N LEU A 918 50.02 -39.33 -21.43
CA LEU A 918 50.98 -40.39 -21.82
C LEU A 918 52.43 -39.96 -21.61
N ILE A 919 52.77 -38.71 -21.91
CA ILE A 919 54.11 -38.16 -21.68
C ILE A 919 54.43 -38.15 -20.18
N CYS A 920 53.54 -37.66 -19.33
CA CYS A 920 53.75 -37.64 -17.87
C CYS A 920 53.96 -39.05 -17.31
N THR A 921 53.20 -40.02 -17.80
CA THR A 921 53.32 -41.43 -17.40
C THR A 921 54.68 -42.00 -17.83
N MET A 922 55.14 -41.71 -19.06
CA MET A 922 56.46 -42.15 -19.54
C MET A 922 57.62 -41.49 -18.79
N GLU A 923 57.56 -40.19 -18.50
CA GLU A 923 58.58 -39.46 -17.74
C GLU A 923 58.72 -40.04 -16.32
N PHE A 924 57.60 -40.39 -15.68
CA PHE A 924 57.61 -41.02 -14.36
C PHE A 924 58.16 -42.46 -14.38
N GLU A 925 57.88 -43.22 -15.44
CA GLU A 925 58.48 -44.54 -15.65
C GLU A 925 60.00 -44.48 -15.90
N GLU A 926 60.46 -43.46 -16.63
CA GLU A 926 61.89 -43.20 -16.86
C GLU A 926 62.63 -42.82 -15.57
N ASP A 927 62.03 -41.99 -14.71
CA ASP A 927 62.59 -41.62 -13.40
C ASP A 927 62.68 -42.80 -12.40
N ARG A 928 61.95 -43.89 -12.65
CA ARG A 928 62.02 -45.14 -11.86
C ARG A 928 62.99 -46.19 -12.41
N LEU A 929 63.53 -46.02 -13.62
CA LEU A 929 64.56 -46.91 -14.13
C LEU A 929 65.85 -46.70 -13.31
N PRO A 930 66.47 -47.77 -12.78
CA PRO A 930 67.71 -47.62 -12.03
C PRO A 930 68.78 -47.01 -12.95
N CYS A 931 69.34 -45.88 -12.53
CA CYS A 931 70.57 -45.35 -13.12
C CYS A 931 71.69 -46.38 -12.90
N ASP A 932 71.88 -47.29 -13.84
CA ASP A 932 73.11 -48.08 -13.92
C ASP A 932 74.26 -47.14 -14.30
N GLY A 933 75.01 -46.74 -13.27
CA GLY A 933 76.31 -46.10 -13.31
C GLY A 933 77.19 -46.60 -12.17
#